data_AF-W9G799-F1
#
_entry.id   AF-W9G799-F1
#
_cell.length_a   1.000
_cell.length_b   1.000
_cell.length_c   1.000
_cell.angle_alpha   90.00
_cell.angle_beta   90.00
_cell.angle_gamma   90.00
#
_symmetry.space_group_name_H-M   'P 1'
#
loop_
_entity.id
_entity.type
_entity.pdbx_description
1 polymer ?
#
loop_
_entity_poly.entity_id
_entity_poly.type
_entity_poly.pdbx_seq_one_letter_code
_entity_poly.pdbx_strand_id
1 'polypeptide(L)'
;MRVFPSVLVLDEKSDLRASLQGRAVDLTTSAADADVVVVDQSAGQAAGQAVELDRVLGALPERAGVVVLGLASEWPGLSVQPAGPAPEGEVRAAKEARPAEFVPGAPDLLARVDVTGLAATGALALTPSTEVAATPLLRVGPAPVAAVTTLGGRRVVVLSVRPGEADAAAGAFAELLLNAVSYAAEPAESHSLAEPHPLVGEPAWQQLKAAVVELRPLQAADGSLPDAGTHEHAAHLVGRICSGIEGLAPLLQHDADYLEALVKDFHRWADGGFEVPDFLDSLLAFAPAQNRVDGLPHLVVFPMYTQNGNPDRNVEAVLLQVIWPDFVADLEAGDYSNKLFLPIRFLDFTPGYDTNSAVLFPETVAMREVPAFTWGGIFADREAARFRRVVTEAASVTRLVLPPDALHLVADQQLAEETFVMWDLIHDRTHMHGDLPFDPFMIKQRMPYFLYSLEELRCDLTAFRESVALEAQGHPHARMVQYAILFDRIFRFSITGSRVRNYDGLGGQLLFAWLHQKGVLHWTDNRLTIEWENVAEPVLELGRAIEDLYWRSIDRPKVAHWLAAYELVSSVVTPHPGSAWARYLAGDRTALPIDGPPKGLTDAVLDDEFPLSMFFEALSKKMKPVIESTAGITGTMRTA
;
A
#
# COMPACT_ATOMS: atom_id res chain seq x y z
N MET A 1 2.03 16.46 10.77
CA MET A 1 2.38 16.76 9.37
C MET A 1 1.11 16.59 8.56
N ARG A 2 0.82 17.43 7.56
CA ARG A 2 -0.40 17.28 6.75
C ARG A 2 -0.13 16.28 5.62
N VAL A 3 -0.98 15.27 5.50
CA VAL A 3 -0.81 14.12 4.58
C VAL A 3 -1.31 14.45 3.16
N PHE A 4 -2.21 15.42 3.08
CA PHE A 4 -2.87 15.86 1.85
C PHE A 4 -2.61 17.34 1.59
N PRO A 5 -2.68 17.79 0.33
CA PRO A 5 -2.46 19.19 0.02
C PRO A 5 -3.50 20.07 0.70
N SER A 6 -3.00 21.17 1.25
CA SER A 6 -3.81 22.23 1.85
C SER A 6 -4.30 23.17 0.76
N VAL A 7 -5.60 23.25 0.58
CA VAL A 7 -6.24 23.95 -0.53
C VAL A 7 -6.96 25.20 -0.04
N LEU A 8 -6.54 26.35 -0.54
CA LEU A 8 -7.26 27.61 -0.38
C LEU A 8 -8.21 27.79 -1.56
N VAL A 9 -9.52 27.79 -1.29
CA VAL A 9 -10.53 28.06 -2.32
C VAL A 9 -10.96 29.52 -2.23
N LEU A 10 -10.61 30.30 -3.25
CA LEU A 10 -11.04 31.68 -3.47
C LEU A 10 -12.29 31.68 -4.37
N ASP A 11 -13.44 31.44 -3.75
CA ASP A 11 -14.76 31.40 -4.40
C ASP A 11 -15.79 32.14 -3.53
N GLU A 12 -16.75 32.81 -4.16
CA GLU A 12 -17.94 33.38 -3.50
C GLU A 12 -19.11 32.37 -3.44
N LYS A 13 -19.02 31.22 -4.13
CA LYS A 13 -20.03 30.15 -4.16
C LYS A 13 -19.66 28.99 -3.23
N SER A 14 -20.68 28.33 -2.68
CA SER A 14 -20.54 27.19 -1.76
C SER A 14 -20.10 25.89 -2.43
N ASP A 15 -20.34 25.76 -3.74
CA ASP A 15 -20.41 24.46 -4.42
C ASP A 15 -19.03 23.89 -4.78
N LEU A 16 -18.03 24.77 -4.95
CA LEU A 16 -16.67 24.36 -5.24
C LEU A 16 -15.99 23.74 -4.02
N ARG A 17 -16.22 24.31 -2.83
CA ARG A 17 -15.76 23.73 -1.57
C ARG A 17 -16.39 22.36 -1.34
N ALA A 18 -17.69 22.21 -1.61
CA ALA A 18 -18.37 20.92 -1.51
C ALA A 18 -17.80 19.86 -2.47
N SER A 19 -17.32 20.27 -3.66
CA SER A 19 -16.70 19.36 -4.63
C SER A 19 -15.35 18.81 -4.18
N LEU A 20 -14.65 19.52 -3.29
CA LEU A 20 -13.37 19.11 -2.69
C LEU A 20 -13.55 18.51 -1.28
N GLN A 21 -14.60 18.90 -0.58
CA GLN A 21 -14.90 18.42 0.77
C GLN A 21 -15.21 16.91 0.73
N GLY A 22 -14.52 16.15 1.57
CA GLY A 22 -14.60 14.68 1.55
C GLY A 22 -13.70 14.01 0.49
N ARG A 23 -12.81 14.75 -0.18
CA ARG A 23 -11.89 14.18 -1.17
C ARG A 23 -10.44 14.43 -0.81
N ALA A 24 -9.89 13.71 0.17
CA ALA A 24 -8.44 13.62 0.41
C ALA A 24 -7.65 14.96 0.24
N VAL A 25 -8.23 16.08 0.69
CA VAL A 25 -7.64 17.43 0.65
C VAL A 25 -8.02 18.15 1.93
N ASP A 26 -7.12 19.00 2.44
CA ASP A 26 -7.38 19.81 3.62
C ASP A 26 -7.78 21.22 3.19
N LEU A 27 -8.98 21.69 3.54
CA LEU A 27 -9.43 23.03 3.16
C LEU A 27 -8.93 24.06 4.18
N THR A 28 -8.07 24.98 3.73
CA THR A 28 -7.53 26.05 4.57
C THR A 28 -8.14 27.42 4.23
N THR A 29 -8.24 28.29 5.24
CA THR A 29 -8.57 29.71 5.06
C THR A 29 -7.34 30.61 5.06
N SER A 30 -6.16 30.04 5.27
CA SER A 30 -4.88 30.75 5.38
C SER A 30 -4.08 30.58 4.10
N ALA A 31 -3.78 31.70 3.43
CA ALA A 31 -2.94 31.67 2.23
C ALA A 31 -1.50 31.25 2.53
N ALA A 32 -0.98 31.55 3.72
CA ALA A 32 0.37 31.15 4.15
C ALA A 32 0.52 29.64 4.34
N ASP A 33 -0.59 28.94 4.58
CA ASP A 33 -0.64 27.50 4.84
C ASP A 33 -1.11 26.69 3.62
N ALA A 34 -1.32 27.33 2.47
CA ALA A 34 -1.89 26.71 1.28
C ALA A 34 -0.80 26.15 0.35
N ASP A 35 -0.91 24.87 0.02
CA ASP A 35 -0.11 24.19 -1.00
C ASP A 35 -0.67 24.48 -2.40
N VAL A 36 -1.99 24.70 -2.50
CA VAL A 36 -2.68 25.03 -3.75
C VAL A 36 -3.73 26.10 -3.49
N VAL A 37 -3.84 27.05 -4.41
CA VAL A 37 -5.00 27.94 -4.50
C VAL A 37 -5.90 27.52 -5.65
N VAL A 38 -7.21 27.48 -5.42
CA VAL A 38 -8.22 27.35 -6.48
C VAL A 38 -8.93 28.69 -6.62
N VAL A 39 -8.94 29.24 -7.84
CA VAL A 39 -9.50 30.56 -8.16
C VAL A 39 -10.62 30.38 -9.18
N ASP A 40 -11.85 30.76 -8.83
CA ASP A 40 -12.97 30.80 -9.78
C ASP A 40 -13.08 32.17 -10.46
N GLN A 41 -12.74 32.24 -11.74
CA GLN A 41 -12.86 33.45 -12.57
C GLN A 41 -14.22 33.56 -13.27
N SER A 42 -15.08 32.54 -13.18
CA SER A 42 -16.43 32.60 -13.73
C SER A 42 -17.32 33.63 -13.01
N ALA A 43 -17.02 33.93 -11.74
CA ALA A 43 -17.75 34.89 -10.92
C ALA A 43 -17.44 36.37 -11.25
N GLY A 44 -16.18 36.67 -11.60
CA GLY A 44 -15.70 38.04 -11.82
C GLY A 44 -16.33 38.75 -13.04
N GLN A 45 -16.78 38.00 -14.04
CA GLN A 45 -17.49 38.57 -15.20
C GLN A 45 -18.91 39.04 -14.87
N ALA A 46 -19.57 38.48 -13.84
CA ALA A 46 -20.91 38.89 -13.43
C ALA A 46 -20.90 40.11 -12.50
N ALA A 47 -19.81 40.30 -11.72
CA ALA A 47 -19.69 41.36 -10.71
C ALA A 47 -18.74 42.52 -11.11
N GLY A 48 -18.01 42.42 -12.23
CA GLY A 48 -17.10 43.48 -12.70
C GLY A 48 -15.80 43.59 -11.88
N GLN A 49 -15.45 42.59 -11.08
CA GLN A 49 -14.19 42.50 -10.33
C GLN A 49 -13.48 41.19 -10.71
N ALA A 50 -12.42 41.28 -11.53
CA ALA A 50 -11.53 40.15 -11.78
C ALA A 50 -10.57 39.98 -10.60
N VAL A 51 -10.29 38.75 -10.19
CA VAL A 51 -9.26 38.51 -9.16
C VAL A 51 -7.88 38.73 -9.78
N GLU A 52 -7.14 39.71 -9.26
CA GLU A 52 -5.79 40.05 -9.75
C GLU A 52 -4.76 38.98 -9.37
N LEU A 53 -4.07 38.42 -10.38
CA LEU A 53 -3.10 37.35 -10.22
C LEU A 53 -1.94 37.74 -9.29
N ASP A 54 -1.39 38.95 -9.42
CA ASP A 54 -0.27 39.42 -8.59
C ASP A 54 -0.63 39.44 -7.11
N ARG A 55 -1.90 39.77 -6.80
CA ARG A 55 -2.41 39.76 -5.43
C ARG A 55 -2.55 38.34 -4.88
N VAL A 56 -3.00 37.40 -5.71
CA VAL A 56 -3.11 35.97 -5.33
C VAL A 56 -1.72 35.38 -5.12
N LEU A 57 -0.82 35.54 -6.09
CA LEU A 57 0.54 35.01 -6.03
C LEU A 57 1.36 35.64 -4.89
N GLY A 58 1.20 36.94 -4.64
CA GLY A 58 1.90 37.64 -3.56
C GLY A 58 1.49 37.21 -2.15
N ALA A 59 0.34 36.54 -2.00
CA ALA A 59 -0.13 36.02 -0.72
C ALA A 59 0.24 34.56 -0.46
N LEU A 60 0.77 33.84 -1.47
CA LEU A 60 0.99 32.40 -1.42
C LEU A 60 2.48 32.05 -1.25
N PRO A 61 2.81 30.94 -0.55
CA PRO A 61 4.15 30.38 -0.49
C PRO A 61 4.75 30.21 -1.89
N GLU A 62 6.06 30.37 -2.06
CA GLU A 62 6.72 30.39 -3.39
C GLU A 62 6.40 29.18 -4.27
N ARG A 63 6.23 28.00 -3.68
CA ARG A 63 5.96 26.73 -4.39
C ARG A 63 4.47 26.39 -4.52
N ALA A 64 3.57 27.19 -3.97
CA ALA A 64 2.14 26.87 -4.00
C ALA A 64 1.61 26.86 -5.45
N GLY A 65 0.89 25.79 -5.79
CA GLY A 65 0.26 25.61 -7.10
C GLY A 65 -0.99 26.47 -7.28
N VAL A 66 -1.42 26.63 -8.53
CA VAL A 66 -2.61 27.42 -8.88
C VAL A 66 -3.53 26.61 -9.79
N VAL A 67 -4.80 26.50 -9.40
CA VAL A 67 -5.87 25.98 -10.26
C VAL A 67 -6.84 27.12 -10.57
N VAL A 68 -7.15 27.31 -11.85
CA VAL A 68 -7.99 28.40 -12.35
C VAL A 68 -9.21 27.82 -13.02
N LEU A 69 -10.40 28.25 -12.61
CA LEU A 69 -11.67 27.85 -13.22
C LEU A 69 -12.24 28.98 -14.07
N GLY A 70 -12.72 28.66 -15.26
CA GLY A 70 -13.31 29.61 -16.21
C GLY A 70 -12.30 30.26 -17.17
N LEU A 71 -12.73 31.33 -17.84
CA LEU A 71 -11.87 32.13 -18.71
C LEU A 71 -11.08 33.13 -17.84
N ALA A 72 -9.81 32.81 -17.57
CA ALA A 72 -8.91 33.76 -16.93
C ALA A 72 -8.87 35.06 -17.75
N SER A 73 -9.00 36.22 -17.10
CA SER A 73 -8.56 37.50 -17.67
C SER A 73 -7.13 37.36 -18.18
N GLU A 74 -6.70 38.15 -19.17
CA GLU A 74 -5.32 38.05 -19.67
C GLU A 74 -4.31 38.16 -18.51
N TRP A 75 -3.57 37.09 -18.25
CA TRP A 75 -2.60 37.03 -17.16
C TRP A 75 -1.19 37.17 -17.75
N PRO A 76 -0.46 38.25 -17.43
CA PRO A 76 0.90 38.44 -17.92
C PRO A 76 1.80 37.27 -17.55
N GLY A 77 2.56 36.76 -18.53
CA GLY A 77 3.50 35.64 -18.33
C GLY A 77 2.88 34.24 -18.36
N LEU A 78 1.54 34.11 -18.31
CA LEU A 78 0.87 32.83 -18.49
C LEU A 78 0.81 32.47 -19.99
N SER A 79 1.27 31.28 -20.35
CA SER A 79 1.22 30.79 -21.75
C SER A 79 -0.16 30.29 -22.19
N VAL A 80 -1.17 30.45 -21.34
CA VAL A 80 -2.58 30.12 -21.58
C VAL A 80 -3.38 31.42 -21.48
N GLN A 81 -4.12 31.77 -22.53
CA GLN A 81 -4.92 32.99 -22.61
C GLN A 81 -6.35 32.67 -23.06
N PRO A 82 -7.36 33.49 -22.72
CA PRO A 82 -8.71 33.32 -23.25
C PRO A 82 -8.72 33.56 -24.78
N ALA A 83 -9.32 32.65 -25.54
CA ALA A 83 -9.44 32.76 -27.01
C ALA A 83 -10.82 33.20 -27.48
N GLY A 84 -11.88 32.87 -26.72
CA GLY A 84 -13.25 33.15 -27.13
C GLY A 84 -14.31 32.39 -26.32
N PRO A 85 -15.58 32.50 -26.75
CA PRO A 85 -16.70 31.85 -26.06
C PRO A 85 -16.59 30.31 -26.10
N ALA A 86 -17.47 29.65 -25.35
CA ALA A 86 -17.55 28.20 -25.32
C ALA A 86 -17.72 27.64 -26.75
N PRO A 87 -16.79 26.79 -27.22
CA PRO A 87 -16.95 26.12 -28.52
C PRO A 87 -18.13 25.13 -28.47
N GLU A 88 -18.84 24.98 -29.58
CA GLU A 88 -19.90 23.97 -29.73
C GLU A 88 -19.29 22.57 -29.95
N GLY A 89 -19.75 21.59 -29.18
CA GLY A 89 -19.38 20.18 -29.35
C GLY A 89 -19.06 19.46 -28.04
N GLU A 90 -18.63 18.21 -28.17
CA GLU A 90 -18.25 17.36 -27.04
C GLU A 90 -16.83 17.67 -26.56
N VAL A 91 -16.65 17.69 -25.23
CA VAL A 91 -15.33 17.74 -24.59
C VAL A 91 -14.64 16.40 -24.78
N ARG A 92 -13.38 16.43 -25.21
CA ARG A 92 -12.54 15.25 -25.40
C ARG A 92 -11.16 15.46 -24.81
N ALA A 93 -10.51 14.37 -24.40
CA ALA A 93 -9.11 14.38 -24.02
C ALA A 93 -8.25 14.90 -25.19
N ALA A 94 -7.33 15.81 -24.89
CA ALA A 94 -6.29 16.20 -25.83
C ALA A 94 -5.36 15.00 -26.06
N LYS A 95 -4.79 14.87 -27.27
CA LYS A 95 -3.82 13.80 -27.57
C LYS A 95 -2.59 13.90 -26.66
N GLU A 96 -2.24 15.12 -26.28
CA GLU A 96 -1.13 15.48 -25.43
C GLU A 96 -1.38 15.17 -23.95
N ALA A 97 -2.65 15.02 -23.53
CA ALA A 97 -3.01 14.59 -22.18
C ALA A 97 -2.66 13.11 -21.93
N ARG A 98 -2.55 12.32 -23.01
CA ARG A 98 -2.09 10.92 -23.00
C ARG A 98 -0.99 10.76 -24.06
N PRO A 99 0.21 11.31 -23.82
CA PRO A 99 1.25 11.37 -24.84
C PRO A 99 1.64 9.97 -25.32
N ALA A 100 1.94 9.85 -26.62
CA ALA A 100 2.38 8.57 -27.20
C ALA A 100 3.76 8.13 -26.67
N GLU A 101 4.58 9.09 -26.25
CA GLU A 101 5.86 8.84 -25.59
C GLU A 101 5.69 8.92 -24.07
N PHE A 102 6.23 7.93 -23.37
CA PHE A 102 6.19 7.88 -21.92
C PHE A 102 7.20 8.86 -21.33
N VAL A 103 6.73 9.75 -20.46
CA VAL A 103 7.57 10.63 -19.65
C VAL A 103 7.54 10.12 -18.22
N PRO A 104 8.66 9.60 -17.67
CA PRO A 104 8.72 9.13 -16.29
C PRO A 104 8.25 10.20 -15.30
N GLY A 105 7.34 9.83 -14.41
CA GLY A 105 6.80 10.71 -13.37
C GLY A 105 5.73 11.72 -13.84
N ALA A 106 5.40 11.78 -15.13
CA ALA A 106 4.26 12.58 -15.58
C ALA A 106 2.93 11.92 -15.14
N PRO A 107 1.97 12.66 -14.58
CA PRO A 107 0.67 12.13 -14.15
C PRO A 107 -0.35 11.98 -15.28
N ASP A 108 -1.31 11.07 -15.09
CA ASP A 108 -2.55 11.03 -15.88
C ASP A 108 -3.60 11.94 -15.22
N LEU A 109 -3.60 13.21 -15.63
CA LEU A 109 -4.51 14.23 -15.13
C LEU A 109 -5.99 13.95 -15.43
N LEU A 110 -6.28 12.98 -16.29
CA LEU A 110 -7.65 12.56 -16.64
C LEU A 110 -7.98 11.19 -16.03
N ALA A 111 -7.15 10.65 -15.13
CA ALA A 111 -7.46 9.42 -14.41
C ALA A 111 -8.79 9.55 -13.66
N ARG A 112 -9.68 8.56 -13.83
CA ARG A 112 -11.04 8.51 -13.24
C ARG A 112 -12.00 9.61 -13.71
N VAL A 113 -11.61 10.43 -14.69
CA VAL A 113 -12.46 11.51 -15.22
C VAL A 113 -13.25 11.00 -16.42
N ASP A 114 -14.58 10.90 -16.28
CA ASP A 114 -15.48 10.78 -17.42
C ASP A 114 -15.62 12.14 -18.13
N VAL A 115 -14.78 12.37 -19.13
CA VAL A 115 -14.75 13.63 -19.88
C VAL A 115 -16.06 13.95 -20.61
N THR A 116 -16.93 12.96 -20.83
CA THR A 116 -18.24 13.17 -21.47
C THR A 116 -19.24 13.87 -20.54
N GLY A 117 -18.99 13.82 -19.23
CA GLY A 117 -19.74 14.57 -18.22
C GLY A 117 -19.37 16.05 -18.14
N LEU A 118 -18.43 16.54 -18.95
CA LEU A 118 -17.95 17.93 -18.91
C LEU A 118 -18.51 18.77 -20.06
N ALA A 119 -18.77 20.05 -19.79
CA ALA A 119 -19.13 21.05 -20.79
C ALA A 119 -18.12 22.20 -20.81
N ALA A 120 -17.74 22.68 -21.99
CA ALA A 120 -16.84 23.82 -22.11
C ALA A 120 -17.52 25.13 -21.69
N THR A 121 -16.78 25.99 -20.99
CA THR A 121 -17.20 27.37 -20.67
C THR A 121 -16.53 28.42 -21.54
N GLY A 122 -15.45 28.06 -22.23
CA GLY A 122 -14.67 28.97 -23.07
C GLY A 122 -13.54 28.26 -23.80
N ALA A 123 -13.02 28.90 -24.85
CA ALA A 123 -11.84 28.42 -25.58
C ALA A 123 -10.56 29.09 -25.04
N LEU A 124 -9.46 28.35 -25.05
CA LEU A 124 -8.12 28.80 -24.64
C LEU A 124 -7.19 28.91 -25.84
N ALA A 125 -6.38 29.96 -25.87
CA ALA A 125 -5.24 30.13 -26.77
C ALA A 125 -3.98 29.72 -26.01
N LEU A 126 -3.22 28.78 -26.56
CA LEU A 126 -1.93 28.37 -26.00
C LEU A 126 -0.84 29.09 -26.80
N THR A 127 -0.19 30.08 -26.19
CA THR A 127 0.94 30.76 -26.82
C THR A 127 2.20 29.93 -26.63
N PRO A 128 2.99 29.68 -27.69
CA PRO A 128 4.32 29.12 -27.52
C PRO A 128 5.17 30.13 -26.74
N SER A 129 5.46 29.85 -25.47
CA SER A 129 6.47 30.61 -24.72
C SER A 129 7.86 30.04 -25.02
N THR A 130 8.89 30.86 -24.87
CA THR A 130 10.30 30.45 -25.05
C THR A 130 10.86 29.70 -23.85
N GLU A 131 10.15 29.67 -22.71
CA GLU A 131 10.65 29.08 -21.46
C GLU A 131 9.89 27.80 -21.07
N VAL A 132 8.54 27.77 -21.10
CA VAL A 132 7.71 26.58 -20.84
C VAL A 132 6.43 26.58 -21.67
N ALA A 133 6.22 25.54 -22.48
CA ALA A 133 5.02 25.39 -23.31
C ALA A 133 3.81 24.89 -22.51
N ALA A 134 2.65 25.52 -22.69
CA ALA A 134 1.40 25.00 -22.14
C ALA A 134 1.01 23.69 -22.84
N THR A 135 0.56 22.71 -22.06
CA THR A 135 0.11 21.41 -22.57
C THR A 135 -1.42 21.31 -22.45
N PRO A 136 -2.16 21.13 -23.55
CA PRO A 136 -3.61 20.98 -23.52
C PRO A 136 -4.00 19.66 -22.84
N LEU A 137 -5.03 19.73 -21.99
CA LEU A 137 -5.64 18.56 -21.34
C LEU A 137 -6.94 18.13 -22.02
N LEU A 138 -7.80 19.11 -22.32
CA LEU A 138 -9.13 18.89 -22.91
C LEU A 138 -9.32 19.82 -24.11
N ARG A 139 -10.08 19.37 -25.09
CA ARG A 139 -10.44 20.12 -26.29
C ARG A 139 -11.91 19.93 -26.67
N VAL A 140 -12.45 20.90 -27.39
CA VAL A 140 -13.68 20.76 -28.20
C VAL A 140 -13.31 21.07 -29.64
N GLY A 141 -13.37 20.07 -30.52
CA GLY A 141 -12.76 20.16 -31.84
C GLY A 141 -11.27 20.54 -31.73
N PRO A 142 -10.78 21.57 -32.45
CA PRO A 142 -9.39 22.02 -32.33
C PRO A 142 -9.12 22.90 -31.10
N ALA A 143 -10.17 23.46 -30.46
CA ALA A 143 -10.03 24.45 -29.41
C ALA A 143 -9.68 23.80 -28.06
N PRO A 144 -8.53 24.13 -27.43
CA PRO A 144 -8.26 23.77 -26.04
C PRO A 144 -9.28 24.41 -25.10
N VAL A 145 -9.73 23.64 -24.11
CA VAL A 145 -10.65 24.10 -23.05
C VAL A 145 -10.12 23.79 -21.65
N ALA A 146 -9.03 23.03 -21.55
CA ALA A 146 -8.22 22.92 -20.34
C ALA A 146 -6.75 22.74 -20.70
N ALA A 147 -5.84 23.23 -19.87
CA ALA A 147 -4.39 23.11 -20.09
C ALA A 147 -3.60 23.18 -18.78
N VAL A 148 -2.40 22.61 -18.77
CA VAL A 148 -1.38 22.82 -17.74
C VAL A 148 -0.25 23.68 -18.25
N THR A 149 0.36 24.45 -17.36
CA THR A 149 1.53 25.26 -17.64
C THR A 149 2.30 25.55 -16.34
N THR A 150 3.33 26.37 -16.42
CA THR A 150 4.03 26.89 -15.25
C THR A 150 4.11 28.41 -15.27
N LEU A 151 4.21 29.02 -14.10
CA LEU A 151 4.41 30.45 -13.94
C LEU A 151 5.36 30.72 -12.76
N GLY A 152 6.55 31.25 -13.04
CA GLY A 152 7.55 31.51 -12.00
C GLY A 152 7.92 30.25 -11.20
N GLY A 153 7.99 29.08 -11.86
CA GLY A 153 8.26 27.79 -11.22
C GLY A 153 7.04 27.09 -10.61
N ARG A 154 5.90 27.79 -10.45
CA ARG A 154 4.66 27.19 -9.92
C ARG A 154 3.96 26.39 -11.00
N ARG A 155 3.34 25.27 -10.63
CA ARG A 155 2.41 24.54 -11.50
C ARG A 155 1.08 25.26 -11.57
N VAL A 156 0.57 25.44 -12.80
CA VAL A 156 -0.71 26.09 -13.06
C VAL A 156 -1.60 25.19 -13.90
N VAL A 157 -2.84 24.98 -13.45
CA VAL A 157 -3.87 24.26 -14.20
C VAL A 157 -5.00 25.23 -14.52
N VAL A 158 -5.37 25.33 -15.79
CA VAL A 158 -6.49 26.17 -16.25
C VAL A 158 -7.60 25.27 -16.79
N LEU A 159 -8.78 25.38 -16.20
CA LEU A 159 -9.96 24.58 -16.51
C LEU A 159 -11.10 25.51 -16.98
N SER A 160 -11.31 25.63 -18.29
CA SER A 160 -12.47 26.32 -18.88
C SER A 160 -13.59 25.31 -19.17
N VAL A 161 -13.94 24.53 -18.14
CA VAL A 161 -14.98 23.51 -18.18
C VAL A 161 -15.85 23.59 -16.92
N ARG A 162 -17.06 23.05 -17.01
CA ARG A 162 -18.02 22.91 -15.92
C ARG A 162 -18.69 21.53 -15.98
N PRO A 163 -19.42 21.09 -14.93
CA PRO A 163 -20.33 19.96 -15.05
C PRO A 163 -21.33 20.19 -16.22
N GLY A 164 -21.49 19.17 -17.06
CA GLY A 164 -22.60 19.07 -18.01
C GLY A 164 -23.96 18.88 -17.31
N GLU A 165 -24.99 18.57 -18.10
CA GLU A 165 -26.38 18.46 -17.59
C GLU A 165 -26.75 17.07 -17.06
N ALA A 166 -25.90 16.05 -17.28
CA ALA A 166 -26.15 14.69 -16.83
C ALA A 166 -25.92 14.51 -15.32
N ASP A 167 -26.63 13.58 -14.69
CA ASP A 167 -26.53 13.34 -13.23
C ASP A 167 -25.09 13.01 -12.77
N ALA A 168 -24.29 12.31 -13.59
CA ALA A 168 -22.90 11.96 -13.28
C ALA A 168 -21.90 13.11 -13.50
N ALA A 169 -22.32 14.22 -14.13
CA ALA A 169 -21.44 15.31 -14.54
C ALA A 169 -20.73 16.01 -13.37
N ALA A 170 -21.40 16.12 -12.22
CA ALA A 170 -20.81 16.69 -11.01
C ALA A 170 -19.62 15.85 -10.52
N GLY A 171 -19.73 14.52 -10.59
CA GLY A 171 -18.65 13.60 -10.23
C GLY A 171 -17.43 13.75 -11.14
N ALA A 172 -17.65 13.83 -12.46
CA ALA A 172 -16.58 14.01 -13.44
C ALA A 172 -15.78 15.30 -13.22
N PHE A 173 -16.46 16.42 -12.95
CA PHE A 173 -15.80 17.69 -12.66
C PHE A 173 -15.03 17.66 -11.34
N ALA A 174 -15.60 17.04 -10.30
CA ALA A 174 -14.95 16.92 -9.01
C ALA A 174 -13.68 16.04 -9.07
N GLU A 175 -13.68 14.97 -9.86
CA GLU A 175 -12.45 14.17 -10.13
C GLU A 175 -11.41 14.99 -10.89
N LEU A 176 -11.80 15.72 -11.93
CA LEU A 176 -10.87 16.58 -12.68
C LEU A 176 -10.25 17.64 -11.78
N LEU A 177 -11.05 18.24 -10.90
CA LEU A 177 -10.57 19.24 -9.94
C LEU A 177 -9.61 18.63 -8.92
N LEU A 178 -9.91 17.44 -8.38
CA LEU A 178 -9.00 16.73 -7.48
C LEU A 178 -7.67 16.39 -8.15
N ASN A 179 -7.69 15.92 -9.41
CA ASN A 179 -6.49 15.67 -10.20
C ASN A 179 -5.68 16.95 -10.43
N ALA A 180 -6.36 18.06 -10.74
CA ALA A 180 -5.73 19.36 -10.94
C ALA A 180 -5.07 19.87 -9.66
N VAL A 181 -5.75 19.77 -8.52
CA VAL A 181 -5.20 20.14 -7.20
C VAL A 181 -4.01 19.26 -6.84
N SER A 182 -4.15 17.95 -6.96
CA SER A 182 -3.09 16.99 -6.61
C SER A 182 -1.84 17.15 -7.49
N TYR A 183 -2.01 17.55 -8.76
CA TYR A 183 -0.88 17.89 -9.62
C TYR A 183 -0.25 19.24 -9.30
N ALA A 184 -1.09 20.25 -9.02
CA ALA A 184 -0.65 21.61 -8.73
C ALA A 184 0.09 21.68 -7.39
N ALA A 185 -0.34 20.89 -6.42
CA ALA A 185 0.44 20.58 -5.23
C ALA A 185 1.68 19.83 -5.71
N GLU A 186 2.82 20.52 -5.85
CA GLU A 186 4.07 19.78 -6.02
C GLU A 186 4.17 18.79 -4.87
N PRO A 187 4.58 17.53 -5.12
CA PRO A 187 4.89 16.62 -4.03
C PRO A 187 5.87 17.36 -3.13
N ALA A 188 5.54 17.55 -1.86
CA ALA A 188 6.52 18.03 -0.92
C ALA A 188 7.71 17.07 -1.07
N GLU A 189 8.88 17.57 -1.49
CA GLU A 189 10.11 16.82 -1.24
C GLU A 189 10.02 16.47 0.24
N SER A 190 9.96 15.18 0.58
CA SER A 190 9.82 14.73 1.96
C SER A 190 11.08 15.15 2.71
N HIS A 191 11.12 16.42 3.08
CA HIS A 191 12.19 17.10 3.78
C HIS A 191 11.99 16.81 5.25
N SER A 192 12.33 15.59 5.61
CA SER A 192 13.05 15.23 6.83
C SER A 192 13.10 13.70 6.82
N LEU A 193 14.28 13.13 6.59
CA LEU A 193 14.57 11.86 7.27
C LEU A 193 14.24 12.14 8.74
N ALA A 194 13.25 11.46 9.31
CA ALA A 194 12.97 11.62 10.74
C ALA A 194 14.30 11.39 11.47
N GLU A 195 14.68 12.29 12.38
CA GLU A 195 15.88 12.04 13.19
C GLU A 195 15.72 10.67 13.86
N PRO A 196 16.79 9.84 13.89
CA PRO A 196 16.71 8.54 14.53
C PRO A 196 16.17 8.70 15.94
N HIS A 197 15.22 7.85 16.32
CA HIS A 197 14.62 7.92 17.66
C HIS A 197 15.73 7.83 18.73
N PRO A 198 15.68 8.63 19.82
CA PRO A 198 16.76 8.68 20.82
C PRO A 198 17.19 7.31 21.37
N LEU A 199 16.25 6.36 21.49
CA LEU A 199 16.53 4.97 21.90
C LEU A 199 17.57 4.26 21.02
N VAL A 200 17.65 4.59 19.73
CA VAL A 200 18.65 4.01 18.82
C VAL A 200 20.05 4.47 19.20
N GLY A 201 20.19 5.67 19.78
CA GLY A 201 21.45 6.22 20.28
C GLY A 201 21.85 5.74 21.68
N GLU A 202 20.98 5.02 22.39
CA GLU A 202 21.25 4.60 23.77
C GLU A 202 22.40 3.58 23.84
N PRO A 203 23.42 3.79 24.70
CA PRO A 203 24.52 2.84 24.85
C PRO A 203 24.05 1.42 25.25
N ALA A 204 22.98 1.34 26.04
CA ALA A 204 22.37 0.08 26.46
C ALA A 204 21.83 -0.72 25.26
N TRP A 205 21.18 -0.04 24.30
CA TRP A 205 20.73 -0.65 23.05
C TRP A 205 21.91 -1.15 22.20
N GLN A 206 22.93 -0.31 22.00
CA GLN A 206 24.10 -0.67 21.20
C GLN A 206 24.84 -1.89 21.76
N GLN A 207 24.99 -1.96 23.09
CA GLN A 207 25.57 -3.12 23.77
C GLN A 207 24.73 -4.39 23.59
N LEU A 208 23.41 -4.29 23.78
CA LEU A 208 22.46 -5.39 23.62
C LEU A 208 22.53 -5.93 22.19
N LYS A 209 22.37 -5.06 21.20
CA LYS A 209 22.39 -5.40 19.78
C LYS A 209 23.69 -6.12 19.40
N ALA A 210 24.84 -5.62 19.86
CA ALA A 210 26.13 -6.24 19.60
C ALA A 210 26.23 -7.64 20.24
N ALA A 211 25.76 -7.81 21.48
CA ALA A 211 25.77 -9.11 22.16
C ALA A 211 24.85 -10.13 21.47
N VAL A 212 23.68 -9.70 20.99
CA VAL A 212 22.79 -10.55 20.18
C VAL A 212 23.48 -10.98 18.89
N VAL A 213 24.08 -10.05 18.13
CA VAL A 213 24.80 -10.38 16.89
C VAL A 213 25.92 -11.40 17.11
N GLU A 214 26.64 -11.29 18.23
CA GLU A 214 27.73 -12.20 18.61
C GLU A 214 27.20 -13.59 19.06
N LEU A 215 26.00 -13.65 19.67
CA LEU A 215 25.37 -14.90 20.13
C LEU A 215 24.79 -15.72 18.98
N ARG A 216 24.17 -15.07 17.99
CA ARG A 216 23.47 -15.73 16.86
C ARG A 216 24.23 -16.89 16.21
N PRO A 217 25.52 -16.76 15.80
CA PRO A 217 26.23 -17.85 15.14
C PRO A 217 26.52 -19.07 16.02
N LEU A 218 26.29 -18.97 17.35
CA LEU A 218 26.45 -20.10 18.27
C LEU A 218 25.20 -20.98 18.34
N GLN A 219 24.04 -20.48 17.89
CA GLN A 219 22.77 -21.17 18.01
C GLN A 219 22.54 -22.17 16.87
N ALA A 220 21.94 -23.31 17.21
CA ALA A 220 21.36 -24.25 16.25
C ALA A 220 20.00 -23.74 15.72
N ALA A 221 19.41 -24.47 14.76
CA ALA A 221 18.15 -24.10 14.11
C ALA A 221 16.96 -23.96 15.08
N ASP A 222 16.94 -24.73 16.17
CA ASP A 222 15.90 -24.64 17.21
C ASP A 222 16.20 -23.59 18.30
N GLY A 223 17.33 -22.90 18.17
CA GLY A 223 17.79 -21.86 19.08
C GLY A 223 18.72 -22.33 20.20
N SER A 224 18.90 -23.65 20.39
CA SER A 224 19.80 -24.22 21.41
C SER A 224 21.29 -24.01 21.10
N LEU A 225 22.17 -24.16 22.10
CA LEU A 225 23.63 -24.16 21.90
C LEU A 225 24.18 -25.56 22.26
N PRO A 226 24.36 -26.47 21.29
CA PRO A 226 24.78 -27.84 21.58
C PRO A 226 26.25 -27.98 21.99
N ASP A 227 27.11 -27.03 21.63
CA ASP A 227 28.53 -27.06 21.98
C ASP A 227 28.78 -26.46 23.37
N ALA A 228 28.94 -27.33 24.36
CA ALA A 228 29.24 -26.95 25.74
C ALA A 228 30.53 -26.10 25.88
N GLY A 229 31.47 -26.18 24.93
CA GLY A 229 32.66 -25.33 24.91
C GLY A 229 32.36 -23.85 24.70
N THR A 230 31.18 -23.52 24.17
CA THR A 230 30.73 -22.14 23.91
C THR A 230 29.88 -21.55 25.04
N HIS A 231 29.44 -22.37 26.00
CA HIS A 231 28.47 -21.98 27.03
C HIS A 231 28.96 -20.86 27.94
N GLU A 232 30.24 -20.86 28.33
CA GLU A 232 30.81 -19.78 29.16
C GLU A 232 30.74 -18.43 28.42
N HIS A 233 31.10 -18.43 27.14
CA HIS A 233 31.02 -17.24 26.31
C HIS A 233 29.58 -16.80 26.08
N ALA A 234 28.68 -17.74 25.77
CA ALA A 234 27.26 -17.47 25.61
C ALA A 234 26.63 -16.90 26.89
N ALA A 235 27.01 -17.39 28.06
CA ALA A 235 26.54 -16.86 29.35
C ALA A 235 26.99 -15.41 29.57
N HIS A 236 28.23 -15.08 29.17
CA HIS A 236 28.70 -13.70 29.18
C HIS A 236 27.91 -12.81 28.20
N LEU A 237 27.57 -13.31 27.00
CA LEU A 237 26.73 -12.58 26.04
C LEU A 237 25.30 -12.38 26.57
N VAL A 238 24.70 -13.41 27.15
CA VAL A 238 23.38 -13.31 27.81
C VAL A 238 23.42 -12.27 28.94
N GLY A 239 24.47 -12.26 29.77
CA GLY A 239 24.63 -11.22 30.81
C GLY A 239 24.68 -9.80 30.23
N ARG A 240 25.33 -9.61 29.07
CA ARG A 240 25.34 -8.32 28.35
C ARG A 240 23.97 -7.96 27.77
N ILE A 241 23.21 -8.94 27.27
CA ILE A 241 21.83 -8.76 26.80
C ILE A 241 20.94 -8.32 27.96
N CYS A 242 20.96 -9.04 29.08
CA CYS A 242 20.20 -8.70 30.30
C CYS A 242 20.54 -7.30 30.81
N SER A 243 21.83 -6.95 30.90
CA SER A 243 22.26 -5.60 31.32
C SER A 243 21.75 -4.50 30.37
N GLY A 244 21.67 -4.78 29.07
CA GLY A 244 21.10 -3.86 28.08
C GLY A 244 19.59 -3.69 28.24
N ILE A 245 18.86 -4.79 28.49
CA ILE A 245 17.42 -4.78 28.78
C ILE A 245 17.15 -3.94 30.03
N GLU A 246 17.86 -4.20 31.12
CA GLU A 246 17.74 -3.46 32.38
C GLU A 246 18.10 -1.97 32.23
N GLY A 247 19.08 -1.65 31.39
CA GLY A 247 19.45 -0.27 31.07
C GLY A 247 18.39 0.51 30.28
N LEU A 248 17.61 -0.18 29.44
CA LEU A 248 16.53 0.41 28.65
C LEU A 248 15.19 0.46 29.40
N ALA A 249 14.97 -0.43 30.38
CA ALA A 249 13.71 -0.54 31.11
C ALA A 249 13.19 0.78 31.73
N PRO A 250 14.03 1.68 32.29
CA PRO A 250 13.55 2.97 32.81
C PRO A 250 12.92 3.89 31.75
N LEU A 251 13.25 3.69 30.47
CA LEU A 251 12.72 4.43 29.31
C LEU A 251 11.46 3.78 28.72
N LEU A 252 11.14 2.55 29.14
CA LEU A 252 10.06 1.70 28.61
C LEU A 252 9.16 1.20 29.75
N GLN A 253 8.75 2.11 30.64
CA GLN A 253 8.05 1.75 31.89
C GLN A 253 6.71 1.04 31.67
N HIS A 254 6.07 1.25 30.53
CA HIS A 254 4.84 0.57 30.14
C HIS A 254 5.04 -0.93 29.89
N ASP A 255 6.27 -1.38 29.67
CA ASP A 255 6.64 -2.77 29.44
C ASP A 255 7.40 -3.40 30.63
N ALA A 256 7.38 -2.77 31.83
CA ALA A 256 8.22 -3.19 32.96
C ALA A 256 8.08 -4.68 33.33
N ASP A 257 6.84 -5.18 33.40
CA ASP A 257 6.57 -6.60 33.73
C ASP A 257 7.15 -7.55 32.66
N TYR A 258 7.06 -7.17 31.38
CA TYR A 258 7.66 -7.91 30.28
C TYR A 258 9.19 -7.93 30.37
N LEU A 259 9.81 -6.77 30.55
CA LEU A 259 11.27 -6.66 30.58
C LEU A 259 11.87 -7.40 31.79
N GLU A 260 11.18 -7.40 32.93
CA GLU A 260 11.56 -8.21 34.11
C GLU A 260 11.43 -9.71 33.83
N ALA A 261 10.33 -10.15 33.23
CA ALA A 261 10.13 -11.56 32.85
C ALA A 261 11.16 -12.01 31.81
N LEU A 262 11.51 -11.15 30.86
CA LEU A 262 12.47 -11.43 29.81
C LEU A 262 13.88 -11.71 30.36
N VAL A 263 14.35 -10.89 31.31
CA VAL A 263 15.64 -11.12 31.99
C VAL A 263 15.64 -12.46 32.74
N LYS A 264 14.53 -12.83 33.38
CA LYS A 264 14.38 -14.12 34.07
C LYS A 264 14.45 -15.30 33.09
N ASP A 265 13.79 -15.19 31.94
CA ASP A 265 13.81 -16.24 30.91
C ASP A 265 15.21 -16.45 30.33
N PHE A 266 15.96 -15.37 30.09
CA PHE A 266 17.36 -15.45 29.67
C PHE A 266 18.27 -16.12 30.69
N HIS A 267 18.16 -15.75 31.97
CA HIS A 267 18.93 -16.42 33.03
C HIS A 267 18.55 -17.89 33.17
N ARG A 268 17.26 -18.23 33.13
CA ARG A 268 16.79 -19.63 33.14
C ARG A 268 17.37 -20.43 31.98
N TRP A 269 17.43 -19.85 30.78
CA TRP A 269 17.99 -20.52 29.61
C TRP A 269 19.51 -20.77 29.75
N ALA A 270 20.25 -19.78 30.25
CA ALA A 270 21.69 -19.93 30.51
C ALA A 270 21.98 -20.94 31.64
N ASP A 271 21.27 -20.85 32.77
CA ASP A 271 21.39 -21.77 33.92
C ASP A 271 20.97 -23.20 33.56
N GLY A 272 20.06 -23.34 32.59
CA GLY A 272 19.60 -24.61 32.02
C GLY A 272 20.56 -25.23 31.02
N GLY A 273 21.74 -24.63 30.77
CA GLY A 273 22.74 -25.17 29.85
C GLY A 273 22.44 -24.95 28.38
N PHE A 274 21.68 -23.90 28.04
CA PHE A 274 21.35 -23.52 26.66
C PHE A 274 20.67 -24.62 25.83
N GLU A 275 19.78 -25.39 26.46
CA GLU A 275 18.82 -26.29 25.79
C GLU A 275 17.89 -25.49 24.84
N VAL A 276 16.89 -26.14 24.25
CA VAL A 276 15.88 -25.43 23.43
C VAL A 276 15.24 -24.31 24.26
N PRO A 277 15.27 -23.03 23.80
CA PRO A 277 14.79 -21.91 24.58
C PRO A 277 13.28 -21.98 24.83
N ASP A 278 12.87 -21.54 26.02
CA ASP A 278 11.47 -21.35 26.41
C ASP A 278 11.29 -19.95 26.98
N PHE A 279 10.60 -19.09 26.25
CA PHE A 279 10.34 -17.69 26.59
C PHE A 279 8.84 -17.41 26.78
N LEU A 280 8.06 -18.44 27.13
CA LEU A 280 6.61 -18.30 27.26
C LEU A 280 6.20 -17.28 28.34
N ASP A 281 6.97 -17.17 29.44
CA ASP A 281 6.61 -16.29 30.55
C ASP A 281 6.73 -14.81 30.14
N SER A 282 7.84 -14.44 29.49
CA SER A 282 8.01 -13.11 28.91
C SER A 282 7.08 -12.85 27.73
N LEU A 283 6.80 -13.84 26.88
CA LEU A 283 5.84 -13.70 25.77
C LEU A 283 4.42 -13.37 26.27
N LEU A 284 3.98 -14.01 27.36
CA LEU A 284 2.67 -13.74 27.97
C LEU A 284 2.61 -12.36 28.65
N ALA A 285 3.74 -11.87 29.16
CA ALA A 285 3.83 -10.54 29.76
C ALA A 285 3.91 -9.42 28.70
N PHE A 286 4.40 -9.71 27.49
CA PHE A 286 4.46 -8.74 26.40
C PHE A 286 3.07 -8.51 25.80
N ALA A 287 2.46 -7.37 26.14
CA ALA A 287 1.09 -7.03 25.77
C ALA A 287 0.97 -5.68 25.04
N PRO A 288 1.69 -5.47 23.91
CA PRO A 288 1.75 -4.17 23.25
C PRO A 288 0.37 -3.70 22.73
N ALA A 289 -0.52 -4.63 22.37
CA ALA A 289 -1.90 -4.31 21.96
C ALA A 289 -2.76 -3.66 23.07
N GLN A 290 -2.35 -3.70 24.34
CA GLN A 290 -3.03 -2.99 25.42
C GLN A 290 -2.70 -1.49 25.45
N ASN A 291 -1.60 -1.07 24.81
CA ASN A 291 -1.10 0.30 24.80
C ASN A 291 -0.95 0.81 23.36
N ARG A 292 -2.06 0.82 22.61
CA ARG A 292 -2.14 1.36 21.24
C ARG A 292 -2.08 2.88 21.24
N VAL A 293 -0.89 3.40 21.51
CA VAL A 293 -0.59 4.83 21.54
C VAL A 293 0.35 5.14 20.39
N ASP A 294 -0.04 6.09 19.54
CA ASP A 294 0.80 6.48 18.41
C ASP A 294 2.18 6.94 18.89
N GLY A 295 3.22 6.42 18.26
CA GLY A 295 4.59 6.76 18.60
C GLY A 295 5.14 6.06 19.84
N LEU A 296 4.40 5.16 20.51
CA LEU A 296 4.90 4.45 21.69
C LEU A 296 5.99 3.42 21.29
N PRO A 297 7.22 3.53 21.83
CA PRO A 297 8.29 2.61 21.49
C PRO A 297 8.24 1.33 22.35
N HIS A 298 8.72 0.22 21.80
CA HIS A 298 8.93 -1.04 22.51
C HIS A 298 10.30 -1.62 22.17
N LEU A 299 10.86 -2.37 23.13
CA LEU A 299 11.99 -3.27 22.89
C LEU A 299 11.42 -4.68 22.78
N VAL A 300 11.78 -5.43 21.75
CA VAL A 300 11.40 -6.84 21.59
C VAL A 300 12.67 -7.66 21.48
N VAL A 301 12.88 -8.60 22.38
CA VAL A 301 14.01 -9.55 22.31
C VAL A 301 13.49 -10.96 22.56
N PHE A 302 13.64 -11.85 21.58
CA PHE A 302 13.26 -13.25 21.72
C PHE A 302 14.12 -14.17 20.84
N PRO A 303 14.32 -15.44 21.23
CA PRO A 303 14.67 -16.50 20.28
C PRO A 303 13.46 -16.78 19.38
N MET A 304 13.55 -16.39 18.11
CA MET A 304 12.46 -16.45 17.14
C MET A 304 12.96 -16.70 15.72
N TYR A 305 12.12 -17.26 14.86
CA TYR A 305 12.36 -17.20 13.41
C TYR A 305 11.66 -15.95 12.82
N THR A 306 12.09 -15.49 11.65
CA THR A 306 11.43 -14.37 10.95
C THR A 306 10.75 -14.87 9.67
N GLN A 307 9.45 -14.62 9.53
CA GLN A 307 8.70 -15.03 8.33
C GLN A 307 9.24 -14.31 7.10
N ASN A 308 9.44 -15.02 5.98
CA ASN A 308 10.10 -14.50 4.78
C ASN A 308 11.54 -13.98 5.02
N GLY A 309 12.17 -14.41 6.11
CA GLY A 309 13.54 -14.07 6.49
C GLY A 309 14.33 -15.32 6.93
N ASN A 310 14.76 -15.33 8.18
CA ASN A 310 15.56 -16.39 8.77
C ASN A 310 14.65 -17.52 9.31
N PRO A 311 14.77 -18.77 8.81
CA PRO A 311 13.96 -19.89 9.30
C PRO A 311 14.41 -20.44 10.67
N ASP A 312 15.62 -20.09 11.11
CA ASP A 312 16.20 -20.58 12.35
C ASP A 312 15.77 -19.70 13.54
N ARG A 313 15.59 -20.30 14.72
CA ARG A 313 15.19 -19.62 15.96
C ARG A 313 16.37 -18.94 16.65
N ASN A 314 16.91 -17.91 16.02
CA ASN A 314 17.96 -17.09 16.62
C ASN A 314 17.39 -16.08 17.61
N VAL A 315 18.19 -15.67 18.60
CA VAL A 315 17.86 -14.47 19.39
C VAL A 315 17.93 -13.28 18.44
N GLU A 316 16.83 -12.55 18.34
CA GLU A 316 16.73 -11.30 17.61
C GLU A 316 16.25 -10.20 18.55
N ALA A 317 16.72 -8.98 18.31
CA ALA A 317 16.32 -7.78 19.03
C ALA A 317 15.83 -6.71 18.07
N VAL A 318 14.70 -6.11 18.39
CA VAL A 318 14.05 -5.07 17.59
C VAL A 318 13.63 -3.93 18.52
N LEU A 319 14.03 -2.71 18.19
CA LEU A 319 13.37 -1.50 18.65
C LEU A 319 12.29 -1.16 17.63
N LEU A 320 11.05 -1.06 18.09
CA LEU A 320 9.91 -0.74 17.26
C LEU A 320 9.09 0.39 17.86
N GLN A 321 8.20 0.96 17.06
CA GLN A 321 7.27 1.99 17.48
C GLN A 321 5.87 1.67 16.95
N VAL A 322 4.85 1.86 17.78
CA VAL A 322 3.43 1.69 17.38
C VAL A 322 2.99 2.84 16.47
N ILE A 323 2.20 2.53 15.44
CA ILE A 323 1.57 3.50 14.54
C ILE A 323 0.06 3.51 14.81
N TRP A 324 -0.47 4.49 15.54
CA TRP A 324 -1.87 4.49 15.94
C TRP A 324 -2.55 5.87 15.79
N PRO A 325 -2.53 6.47 14.59
CA PRO A 325 -3.16 7.77 14.37
C PRO A 325 -4.68 7.72 14.62
N ASP A 326 -5.28 8.87 14.93
CA ASP A 326 -6.69 8.98 15.35
C ASP A 326 -7.67 8.28 14.39
N PHE A 327 -7.47 8.40 13.07
CA PHE A 327 -8.37 7.78 12.11
C PHE A 327 -8.37 6.24 12.17
N VAL A 328 -7.23 5.63 12.54
CA VAL A 328 -7.12 4.17 12.72
C VAL A 328 -7.84 3.77 14.00
N ALA A 329 -7.71 4.56 15.07
CA ALA A 329 -8.46 4.35 16.29
C ALA A 329 -9.98 4.43 16.06
N ASP A 330 -10.44 5.39 15.25
CA ASP A 330 -11.85 5.55 14.89
C ASP A 330 -12.38 4.35 14.07
N LEU A 331 -11.62 3.87 13.09
CA LEU A 331 -11.97 2.69 12.30
C LEU A 331 -12.04 1.43 13.18
N GLU A 332 -11.06 1.22 14.06
CA GLU A 332 -11.00 0.07 14.97
C GLU A 332 -12.10 0.10 16.02
N ALA A 333 -12.51 1.28 16.49
CA ALA A 333 -13.64 1.41 17.42
C ALA A 333 -15.00 1.12 16.75
N GLY A 334 -15.07 1.16 15.42
CA GLY A 334 -16.27 0.94 14.62
C GLY A 334 -16.36 -0.45 14.00
N ASP A 335 -16.78 -0.50 12.73
CA ASP A 335 -17.05 -1.74 12.01
C ASP A 335 -15.78 -2.55 11.71
N TYR A 336 -14.59 -1.94 11.83
CA TYR A 336 -13.29 -2.53 11.51
C TYR A 336 -12.50 -3.00 12.74
N SER A 337 -13.17 -3.23 13.87
CA SER A 337 -12.54 -3.76 15.10
C SER A 337 -11.70 -5.01 14.85
N ASN A 338 -10.41 -4.93 15.24
CA ASN A 338 -9.49 -6.05 15.31
C ASN A 338 -8.54 -5.86 16.50
N LYS A 339 -8.79 -6.55 17.61
CA LYS A 339 -8.03 -6.40 18.86
C LYS A 339 -6.62 -7.01 18.84
N LEU A 340 -6.32 -7.85 17.85
CA LEU A 340 -5.01 -8.46 17.70
C LEU A 340 -4.08 -7.60 16.84
N PHE A 341 -4.64 -6.82 15.92
CA PHE A 341 -3.86 -6.01 14.99
C PHE A 341 -3.00 -4.97 15.70
N LEU A 342 -1.71 -4.96 15.41
CA LEU A 342 -0.76 -3.97 15.89
C LEU A 342 0.15 -3.48 14.74
N PRO A 343 -0.17 -2.33 14.12
CA PRO A 343 0.70 -1.69 13.16
C PRO A 343 1.91 -1.07 13.87
N ILE A 344 3.09 -1.38 13.35
CA ILE A 344 4.38 -0.99 13.93
C ILE A 344 5.33 -0.48 12.84
N ARG A 345 6.36 0.24 13.27
CA ARG A 345 7.52 0.60 12.42
C ARG A 345 8.83 0.25 13.09
N PHE A 346 9.86 0.01 12.29
CA PHE A 346 11.21 -0.19 12.79
C PHE A 346 11.83 1.12 13.30
N LEU A 347 12.47 1.06 14.47
CA LEU A 347 13.43 2.07 14.92
C LEU A 347 14.87 1.59 14.68
N ASP A 348 15.17 0.34 15.05
CA ASP A 348 16.43 -0.36 14.75
C ASP A 348 16.25 -1.88 14.99
N PHE A 349 17.09 -2.73 14.40
CA PHE A 349 16.95 -4.19 14.51
C PHE A 349 18.27 -4.95 14.32
N THR A 350 18.29 -6.20 14.77
CA THR A 350 19.35 -7.18 14.50
C THR A 350 19.13 -7.91 13.16
N PRO A 351 20.15 -8.58 12.59
CA PRO A 351 20.11 -9.01 11.18
C PRO A 351 19.03 -10.03 10.79
N GLY A 352 18.29 -10.65 11.73
CA GLY A 352 17.12 -11.47 11.36
C GLY A 352 16.01 -10.68 10.67
N TYR A 353 15.96 -9.36 10.89
CA TYR A 353 15.07 -8.43 10.20
C TYR A 353 15.77 -7.65 9.07
N ASP A 354 17.04 -7.92 8.77
CA ASP A 354 17.70 -7.44 7.53
C ASP A 354 17.31 -8.32 6.33
N THR A 355 15.99 -8.48 6.14
CA THR A 355 15.36 -9.44 5.23
C THR A 355 14.06 -8.87 4.67
N ASN A 356 13.25 -9.68 3.98
CA ASN A 356 11.90 -9.29 3.54
C ASN A 356 10.83 -9.48 4.62
N SER A 357 11.20 -9.89 5.84
CA SER A 357 10.24 -10.08 6.93
C SER A 357 9.58 -8.76 7.31
N ALA A 358 8.26 -8.67 7.27
CA ALA A 358 7.53 -7.44 7.61
C ALA A 358 6.48 -7.67 8.70
N VAL A 359 6.67 -8.72 9.49
CA VAL A 359 5.73 -9.13 10.54
C VAL A 359 6.50 -9.55 11.78
N LEU A 360 5.88 -9.34 12.93
CA LEU A 360 6.31 -9.81 14.24
C LEU A 360 5.12 -10.53 14.85
N PHE A 361 5.12 -11.86 14.79
CA PHE A 361 4.04 -12.67 15.32
C PHE A 361 4.49 -13.51 16.51
N PRO A 362 3.68 -13.60 17.58
CA PRO A 362 4.05 -14.35 18.77
C PRO A 362 4.25 -15.86 18.51
N GLU A 363 3.66 -16.42 17.45
CA GLU A 363 3.87 -17.80 17.01
C GLU A 363 5.33 -18.12 16.66
N THR A 364 6.14 -17.12 16.29
CA THR A 364 7.51 -17.37 15.84
C THR A 364 8.50 -17.58 16.99
N VAL A 365 8.10 -17.17 18.20
CA VAL A 365 8.91 -17.24 19.43
C VAL A 365 9.06 -18.69 19.91
N ALA A 366 10.23 -19.02 20.46
CA ALA A 366 10.46 -20.29 21.11
C ALA A 366 9.76 -20.36 22.48
N MET A 367 8.84 -21.31 22.63
CA MET A 367 7.97 -21.45 23.79
C MET A 367 7.68 -22.94 24.05
N ARG A 368 7.52 -23.31 25.33
CA ARG A 368 7.20 -24.69 25.75
C ARG A 368 5.83 -25.19 25.29
N GLU A 369 4.87 -24.28 25.12
CA GLU A 369 3.52 -24.56 24.64
C GLU A 369 2.93 -23.31 23.94
N VAL A 370 1.91 -23.51 23.11
CA VAL A 370 1.27 -22.42 22.33
C VAL A 370 0.18 -21.75 23.19
N PRO A 371 0.33 -20.46 23.57
CA PRO A 371 -0.70 -19.74 24.31
C PRO A 371 -1.82 -19.23 23.39
N ALA A 372 -2.83 -18.59 23.98
CA ALA A 372 -3.72 -17.71 23.24
C ALA A 372 -2.99 -16.40 22.93
N PHE A 373 -2.84 -16.07 21.66
CA PHE A 373 -2.17 -14.84 21.23
C PHE A 373 -3.10 -13.63 21.36
N THR A 374 -2.52 -12.49 21.71
CA THR A 374 -3.23 -11.23 21.99
C THR A 374 -2.79 -10.08 21.10
N TRP A 375 -1.82 -10.31 20.21
CA TRP A 375 -1.26 -9.30 19.33
C TRP A 375 -0.62 -9.95 18.10
N GLY A 376 -0.57 -9.21 16.99
CA GLY A 376 0.18 -9.53 15.78
C GLY A 376 0.72 -8.24 15.18
N GLY A 377 2.04 -8.13 15.09
CA GLY A 377 2.73 -6.93 14.63
C GLY A 377 2.95 -6.93 13.12
N ILE A 378 2.60 -5.84 12.43
CA ILE A 378 2.91 -5.65 11.00
C ILE A 378 3.74 -4.38 10.82
N PHE A 379 4.91 -4.51 10.20
CA PHE A 379 5.84 -3.42 9.94
C PHE A 379 5.40 -2.59 8.72
N ALA A 380 4.41 -1.72 8.93
CA ALA A 380 3.82 -0.90 7.88
C ALA A 380 4.83 0.05 7.22
N ASP A 381 5.86 0.51 7.95
CA ASP A 381 6.92 1.36 7.39
C ASP A 381 7.72 0.64 6.29
N ARG A 382 8.03 -0.63 6.53
CA ARG A 382 8.72 -1.50 5.58
C ARG A 382 7.83 -1.79 4.39
N GLU A 383 6.58 -2.19 4.59
CA GLU A 383 5.66 -2.46 3.48
C GLU A 383 5.46 -1.22 2.62
N ALA A 384 5.27 -0.04 3.23
CA ALA A 384 5.22 1.24 2.54
C ALA A 384 6.51 1.56 1.76
N ALA A 385 7.69 1.38 2.36
CA ALA A 385 8.96 1.65 1.68
C ALA A 385 9.20 0.71 0.49
N ARG A 386 8.84 -0.57 0.63
CA ARG A 386 8.89 -1.58 -0.44
C ARG A 386 7.94 -1.22 -1.56
N PHE A 387 6.69 -0.92 -1.23
CA PHE A 387 5.66 -0.47 -2.16
C PHE A 387 6.15 0.72 -2.98
N ARG A 388 6.58 1.81 -2.32
CA ARG A 388 7.02 3.03 -3.00
C ARG A 388 8.16 2.74 -3.98
N ARG A 389 9.18 1.98 -3.55
CA ARG A 389 10.34 1.63 -4.39
C ARG A 389 9.96 0.73 -5.58
N VAL A 390 9.18 -0.32 -5.34
CA VAL A 390 8.79 -1.29 -6.37
C VAL A 390 7.82 -0.67 -7.37
N VAL A 391 6.81 0.09 -6.91
CA VAL A 391 5.81 0.71 -7.79
C VAL A 391 6.43 1.81 -8.65
N THR A 392 7.36 2.60 -8.09
CA THR A 392 8.11 3.60 -8.88
C THR A 392 8.82 2.94 -10.07
N GLU A 393 9.59 1.88 -9.82
CA GLU A 393 10.29 1.18 -10.91
C GLU A 393 9.31 0.46 -11.84
N ALA A 394 8.28 -0.18 -11.30
CA ALA A 394 7.31 -0.92 -12.11
C ALA A 394 6.57 0.01 -13.07
N ALA A 395 6.18 1.20 -12.63
CA ALA A 395 5.57 2.23 -13.48
C ALA A 395 6.51 2.65 -14.61
N SER A 396 7.81 2.82 -14.31
CA SER A 396 8.84 3.12 -15.32
C SER A 396 9.01 1.98 -16.34
N VAL A 397 9.19 0.75 -15.86
CA VAL A 397 9.40 -0.45 -16.68
C VAL A 397 8.21 -0.76 -17.58
N THR A 398 6.99 -0.55 -17.07
CA THR A 398 5.74 -0.82 -17.79
C THR A 398 5.20 0.41 -18.52
N ARG A 399 5.85 1.57 -18.38
CA ARG A 399 5.39 2.86 -18.93
C ARG A 399 3.98 3.24 -18.50
N LEU A 400 3.58 2.77 -17.32
CA LEU A 400 2.29 3.10 -16.72
C LEU A 400 2.35 4.55 -16.22
N VAL A 401 1.40 5.35 -16.69
CA VAL A 401 1.19 6.71 -16.22
C VAL A 401 0.23 6.61 -15.04
N LEU A 402 0.65 7.15 -13.89
CA LEU A 402 -0.09 7.03 -12.64
C LEU A 402 -1.04 8.23 -12.45
N PRO A 403 -2.19 8.04 -11.78
CA PRO A 403 -3.01 9.15 -11.28
C PRO A 403 -2.19 10.12 -10.40
N PRO A 404 -2.52 11.43 -10.37
CA PRO A 404 -1.77 12.41 -9.57
C PRO A 404 -1.70 12.06 -8.07
N ASP A 405 -2.79 11.57 -7.51
CA ASP A 405 -2.90 11.16 -6.12
C ASP A 405 -2.14 9.85 -5.82
N ALA A 406 -2.14 8.90 -6.76
CA ALA A 406 -1.28 7.72 -6.70
C ALA A 406 0.22 8.06 -6.76
N LEU A 407 0.62 9.11 -7.51
CA LEU A 407 2.00 9.59 -7.50
C LEU A 407 2.38 10.18 -6.14
N HIS A 408 1.47 10.91 -5.50
CA HIS A 408 1.67 11.42 -4.15
C HIS A 408 1.85 10.27 -3.14
N LEU A 409 1.00 9.25 -3.21
CA LEU A 409 1.14 8.02 -2.42
C LEU A 409 2.50 7.35 -2.60
N VAL A 410 2.97 7.22 -3.84
CA VAL A 410 4.29 6.62 -4.13
C VAL A 410 5.43 7.54 -3.68
N ALA A 411 5.24 8.86 -3.65
CA ALA A 411 6.24 9.83 -3.26
C ALA A 411 6.33 10.06 -1.74
N ASP A 412 5.30 9.77 -0.96
CA ASP A 412 5.21 10.08 0.47
C ASP A 412 5.24 8.82 1.35
N GLN A 413 6.28 8.69 2.19
CA GLN A 413 6.44 7.56 3.10
C GLN A 413 5.32 7.48 4.14
N GLN A 414 4.94 8.60 4.74
CA GLN A 414 3.97 8.63 5.83
C GLN A 414 2.58 8.31 5.28
N LEU A 415 2.21 8.88 4.14
CA LEU A 415 0.94 8.57 3.50
C LEU A 415 0.87 7.08 3.11
N ALA A 416 1.94 6.54 2.54
CA ALA A 416 2.00 5.11 2.22
C ALA A 416 1.88 4.26 3.48
N GLU A 417 2.59 4.58 4.56
CA GLU A 417 2.51 3.87 5.82
C GLU A 417 1.08 3.87 6.40
N GLU A 418 0.43 5.04 6.51
CA GLU A 418 -0.96 5.15 6.97
C GLU A 418 -1.94 4.38 6.05
N THR A 419 -1.65 4.32 4.75
CA THR A 419 -2.42 3.53 3.77
C THR A 419 -2.29 2.03 4.05
N PHE A 420 -1.08 1.53 4.31
CA PHE A 420 -0.87 0.13 4.69
C PHE A 420 -1.53 -0.21 6.02
N VAL A 421 -1.45 0.67 7.02
CA VAL A 421 -2.14 0.47 8.31
C VAL A 421 -3.65 0.27 8.12
N MET A 422 -4.28 1.10 7.28
CA MET A 422 -5.70 0.97 6.98
C MET A 422 -6.02 -0.31 6.20
N TRP A 423 -5.19 -0.65 5.21
CA TRP A 423 -5.34 -1.88 4.44
C TRP A 423 -5.25 -3.10 5.37
N ASP A 424 -4.18 -3.22 6.15
CA ASP A 424 -3.91 -4.36 7.01
C ASP A 424 -4.98 -4.51 8.10
N LEU A 425 -5.48 -3.41 8.68
CA LEU A 425 -6.58 -3.44 9.65
C LEU A 425 -7.81 -4.17 9.09
N ILE A 426 -8.21 -3.82 7.86
CA ILE A 426 -9.39 -4.39 7.20
C ILE A 426 -9.09 -5.81 6.71
N HIS A 427 -7.91 -6.03 6.13
CA HIS A 427 -7.45 -7.33 5.64
C HIS A 427 -7.42 -8.38 6.76
N ASP A 428 -6.67 -8.12 7.84
CA ASP A 428 -6.48 -9.08 8.94
C ASP A 428 -7.78 -9.40 9.65
N ARG A 429 -8.64 -8.39 9.81
CA ARG A 429 -9.99 -8.60 10.34
C ARG A 429 -10.75 -9.60 9.49
N THR A 430 -10.60 -9.54 8.17
CA THR A 430 -11.36 -10.36 7.21
C THR A 430 -11.02 -11.84 7.30
N HIS A 431 -9.81 -12.23 7.73
CA HIS A 431 -9.49 -13.64 8.00
C HIS A 431 -10.40 -14.28 9.04
N MET A 432 -10.93 -13.49 9.98
CA MET A 432 -11.79 -13.96 11.07
C MET A 432 -13.29 -13.75 10.81
N HIS A 433 -13.67 -13.23 9.64
CA HIS A 433 -15.05 -12.82 9.34
C HIS A 433 -15.53 -13.30 7.96
N GLY A 434 -16.86 -13.43 7.84
CA GLY A 434 -17.54 -13.89 6.62
C GLY A 434 -17.88 -15.39 6.65
N ASP A 435 -18.33 -15.90 5.50
CA ASP A 435 -18.66 -17.32 5.34
C ASP A 435 -17.36 -18.14 5.22
N LEU A 436 -17.00 -18.84 6.28
CA LEU A 436 -15.74 -19.59 6.37
C LEU A 436 -15.99 -21.11 6.46
N PRO A 437 -15.23 -21.95 5.73
CA PRO A 437 -15.25 -23.40 5.89
C PRO A 437 -14.51 -23.83 7.17
N PHE A 438 -15.07 -23.50 8.35
CA PHE A 438 -14.71 -24.03 9.67
C PHE A 438 -13.20 -24.28 9.89
N ASP A 439 -12.42 -23.21 9.90
CA ASP A 439 -11.18 -22.95 10.67
C ASP A 439 -10.67 -21.59 10.18
N PRO A 440 -10.74 -20.51 10.99
CA PRO A 440 -10.23 -19.19 10.58
C PRO A 440 -8.73 -19.20 10.28
N PHE A 441 -8.01 -20.21 10.79
CA PHE A 441 -6.59 -20.41 10.57
C PHE A 441 -6.36 -21.60 9.63
N MET A 442 -6.94 -21.53 8.44
CA MET A 442 -6.75 -22.41 7.26
C MET A 442 -5.31 -23.00 7.14
N ILE A 443 -4.29 -22.33 7.66
CA ILE A 443 -2.90 -22.76 7.89
C ILE A 443 -2.77 -24.13 8.60
N LYS A 444 -3.63 -24.47 9.57
CA LYS A 444 -3.57 -25.77 10.28
C LYS A 444 -4.07 -26.94 9.42
N GLN A 445 -4.83 -26.66 8.37
CA GLN A 445 -5.28 -27.65 7.40
C GLN A 445 -4.33 -27.64 6.21
N ARG A 446 -3.57 -28.73 5.99
CA ARG A 446 -2.76 -28.87 4.78
C ARG A 446 -3.68 -28.87 3.55
N MET A 447 -3.66 -27.78 2.79
CA MET A 447 -4.48 -27.56 1.60
C MET A 447 -3.61 -27.27 0.36
N PRO A 448 -4.15 -27.44 -0.86
CA PRO A 448 -3.51 -26.95 -2.07
C PRO A 448 -3.25 -25.44 -2.00
N TYR A 449 -2.09 -24.99 -2.51
CA TYR A 449 -1.65 -23.60 -2.29
C TYR A 449 -2.55 -22.54 -2.94
N PHE A 450 -3.27 -22.91 -4.01
CA PHE A 450 -4.23 -22.02 -4.67
C PHE A 450 -5.43 -21.66 -3.77
N LEU A 451 -5.73 -22.42 -2.72
CA LEU A 451 -6.74 -22.01 -1.73
C LEU A 451 -6.22 -20.92 -0.80
N TYR A 452 -4.94 -20.99 -0.39
CA TYR A 452 -4.30 -19.87 0.32
C TYR A 452 -4.29 -18.62 -0.57
N SER A 453 -4.03 -18.76 -1.88
CA SER A 453 -4.11 -17.64 -2.83
C SER A 453 -5.50 -16.98 -2.85
N LEU A 454 -6.56 -17.79 -2.85
CA LEU A 454 -7.93 -17.28 -2.85
C LEU A 454 -8.32 -16.67 -1.52
N GLU A 455 -7.83 -17.19 -0.40
CA GLU A 455 -8.07 -16.59 0.93
C GLU A 455 -7.40 -15.22 1.06
N GLU A 456 -6.11 -15.13 0.76
CA GLU A 456 -5.38 -13.85 0.80
C GLU A 456 -5.97 -12.82 -0.17
N LEU A 457 -6.34 -13.27 -1.37
CA LEU A 457 -7.00 -12.39 -2.34
C LEU A 457 -8.42 -12.01 -1.87
N ARG A 458 -9.18 -12.88 -1.20
CA ARG A 458 -10.49 -12.54 -0.62
C ARG A 458 -10.35 -11.41 0.41
N CYS A 459 -9.37 -11.50 1.30
CA CYS A 459 -9.11 -10.48 2.31
C CYS A 459 -8.76 -9.14 1.67
N ASP A 460 -7.88 -9.12 0.66
CA ASP A 460 -7.55 -7.91 -0.07
C ASP A 460 -8.71 -7.32 -0.86
N LEU A 461 -9.49 -8.16 -1.54
CA LEU A 461 -10.62 -7.68 -2.32
C LEU A 461 -11.78 -7.22 -1.42
N THR A 462 -11.85 -7.72 -0.19
CA THR A 462 -12.70 -7.16 0.86
C THR A 462 -12.17 -5.78 1.29
N ALA A 463 -10.88 -5.63 1.60
CA ALA A 463 -10.29 -4.33 1.92
C ALA A 463 -10.48 -3.31 0.79
N PHE A 464 -10.37 -3.75 -0.47
CA PHE A 464 -10.67 -2.92 -1.65
C PHE A 464 -12.13 -2.48 -1.67
N ARG A 465 -13.09 -3.40 -1.48
CA ARG A 465 -14.52 -3.08 -1.42
C ARG A 465 -14.85 -2.08 -0.32
N GLU A 466 -14.37 -2.33 0.88
CA GLU A 466 -14.59 -1.44 2.03
C GLU A 466 -13.99 -0.07 1.77
N SER A 467 -12.82 -0.02 1.12
CA SER A 467 -12.18 1.23 0.71
C SER A 467 -12.94 1.98 -0.38
N VAL A 468 -13.64 1.31 -1.28
CA VAL A 468 -14.58 1.97 -2.22
C VAL A 468 -15.76 2.59 -1.46
N ALA A 469 -16.31 1.88 -0.47
CA ALA A 469 -17.42 2.38 0.34
C ALA A 469 -16.99 3.57 1.23
N LEU A 470 -15.82 3.50 1.85
CA LEU A 470 -15.25 4.55 2.68
C LEU A 470 -14.83 5.77 1.85
N GLU A 471 -14.33 5.57 0.63
CA GLU A 471 -14.08 6.67 -0.31
C GLU A 471 -15.38 7.45 -0.60
N ALA A 472 -16.49 6.74 -0.85
CA ALA A 472 -17.79 7.38 -1.08
C ALA A 472 -18.33 8.13 0.15
N GLN A 473 -17.87 7.77 1.35
CA GLN A 473 -18.14 8.48 2.61
C GLN A 473 -17.15 9.62 2.90
N GLY A 474 -16.14 9.77 2.06
CA GLY A 474 -15.13 10.82 2.13
C GLY A 474 -13.93 10.51 3.02
N HIS A 475 -13.66 9.24 3.32
CA HIS A 475 -12.49 8.83 4.09
C HIS A 475 -11.20 9.08 3.27
N PRO A 476 -10.24 9.85 3.79
CA PRO A 476 -9.14 10.40 3.00
C PRO A 476 -8.15 9.34 2.46
N HIS A 477 -7.87 8.27 3.21
CA HIS A 477 -6.93 7.21 2.80
C HIS A 477 -7.55 6.12 1.93
N ALA A 478 -8.87 6.07 1.81
CA ALA A 478 -9.54 4.89 1.25
C ALA A 478 -9.23 4.70 -0.25
N ARG A 479 -9.14 5.79 -1.01
CA ARG A 479 -8.68 5.74 -2.40
C ARG A 479 -7.23 5.22 -2.53
N MET A 480 -6.37 5.58 -1.57
CA MET A 480 -4.97 5.14 -1.57
C MET A 480 -4.87 3.63 -1.34
N VAL A 481 -5.71 3.07 -0.47
CA VAL A 481 -5.77 1.61 -0.24
C VAL A 481 -6.15 0.88 -1.53
N GLN A 482 -7.10 1.40 -2.31
CA GLN A 482 -7.46 0.82 -3.61
C GLN A 482 -6.26 0.74 -4.56
N TYR A 483 -5.47 1.82 -4.67
CA TYR A 483 -4.24 1.84 -5.46
C TYR A 483 -3.18 0.88 -4.91
N ALA A 484 -2.98 0.88 -3.59
CA ALA A 484 -1.99 0.04 -2.93
C ALA A 484 -2.22 -1.45 -3.22
N ILE A 485 -3.45 -1.92 -3.04
CA ILE A 485 -3.87 -3.31 -3.33
C ILE A 485 -3.60 -3.66 -4.79
N LEU A 486 -4.06 -2.83 -5.73
CA LEU A 486 -3.87 -3.08 -7.16
C LEU A 486 -2.38 -3.18 -7.52
N PHE A 487 -1.59 -2.20 -7.08
CA PHE A 487 -0.18 -2.13 -7.45
C PHE A 487 0.67 -3.20 -6.80
N ASP A 488 0.46 -3.55 -5.54
CA ASP A 488 1.26 -4.61 -4.91
C ASP A 488 0.89 -5.98 -5.43
N ARG A 489 -0.40 -6.30 -5.57
CA ARG A 489 -0.83 -7.58 -6.15
C ARG A 489 -0.27 -7.73 -7.56
N ILE A 490 -0.29 -6.69 -8.39
CA ILE A 490 0.23 -6.75 -9.76
C ILE A 490 1.76 -6.70 -9.81
N PHE A 491 2.41 -5.72 -9.18
CA PHE A 491 3.83 -5.43 -9.42
C PHE A 491 4.81 -6.04 -8.42
N ARG A 492 4.38 -6.35 -7.19
CA ARG A 492 5.27 -6.87 -6.14
C ARG A 492 4.99 -8.34 -5.83
N PHE A 493 3.79 -8.66 -5.35
CA PHE A 493 3.42 -10.01 -4.90
C PHE A 493 3.51 -11.04 -6.03
N SER A 494 3.04 -10.70 -7.23
CA SER A 494 3.09 -11.59 -8.41
C SER A 494 4.49 -12.15 -8.74
N ILE A 495 5.54 -11.41 -8.38
CA ILE A 495 6.92 -11.68 -8.81
C ILE A 495 7.95 -11.71 -7.67
N THR A 496 7.51 -11.67 -6.40
CA THR A 496 8.38 -11.78 -5.23
C THR A 496 8.48 -13.23 -4.76
N GLY A 497 9.68 -13.65 -4.34
CA GLY A 497 9.93 -14.99 -3.79
C GLY A 497 10.11 -16.08 -4.85
N SER A 498 10.16 -17.34 -4.40
CA SER A 498 10.30 -18.50 -5.31
C SER A 498 8.99 -18.78 -6.07
N ARG A 499 9.04 -19.65 -7.09
CA ARG A 499 7.83 -20.15 -7.76
C ARG A 499 7.25 -21.42 -7.13
N VAL A 500 7.88 -21.95 -6.09
CA VAL A 500 7.43 -23.18 -5.42
C VAL A 500 6.23 -22.85 -4.53
N ARG A 501 5.03 -23.19 -5.01
CA ARG A 501 3.75 -23.09 -4.31
C ARG A 501 3.49 -21.69 -3.72
N ASN A 502 3.91 -20.68 -4.47
CA ASN A 502 3.82 -19.28 -4.08
C ASN A 502 2.37 -18.78 -4.22
N TYR A 503 1.66 -18.72 -3.09
CA TYR A 503 0.25 -18.39 -3.07
C TYR A 503 -0.01 -16.91 -3.35
N ASP A 504 0.79 -16.00 -2.81
CA ASP A 504 0.67 -14.57 -3.09
C ASP A 504 0.90 -14.26 -4.57
N GLY A 505 1.92 -14.91 -5.14
CA GLY A 505 2.25 -14.79 -6.55
C GLY A 505 1.11 -15.23 -7.47
N LEU A 506 0.32 -16.24 -7.08
CA LEU A 506 -0.85 -16.67 -7.83
C LEU A 506 -2.04 -15.71 -7.68
N GLY A 507 -2.28 -15.18 -6.47
CA GLY A 507 -3.36 -14.20 -6.25
C GLY A 507 -3.20 -12.94 -7.12
N GLY A 508 -1.97 -12.43 -7.21
CA GLY A 508 -1.66 -11.29 -8.09
C GLY A 508 -1.83 -11.57 -9.58
N GLN A 509 -1.43 -12.76 -10.05
CA GLN A 509 -1.65 -13.19 -11.43
C GLN A 509 -3.13 -13.33 -11.77
N LEU A 510 -3.93 -13.86 -10.84
CA LEU A 510 -5.37 -14.01 -10.99
C LEU A 510 -6.03 -12.63 -11.15
N LEU A 511 -5.71 -11.68 -10.28
CA LEU A 511 -6.22 -10.30 -10.39
C LEU A 511 -5.83 -9.65 -11.72
N PHE A 512 -4.55 -9.70 -12.10
CA PHE A 512 -4.08 -9.12 -13.36
C PHE A 512 -4.78 -9.71 -14.58
N ALA A 513 -4.87 -11.04 -14.66
CA ALA A 513 -5.49 -11.74 -15.78
C ALA A 513 -7.01 -11.46 -15.84
N TRP A 514 -7.68 -11.35 -14.69
CA TRP A 514 -9.09 -10.97 -14.60
C TRP A 514 -9.32 -9.56 -15.17
N LEU A 515 -8.56 -8.56 -14.71
CA LEU A 515 -8.68 -7.18 -15.20
C LEU A 515 -8.39 -7.06 -16.70
N HIS A 516 -7.41 -7.83 -17.19
CA HIS A 516 -7.10 -7.92 -18.61
C HIS A 516 -8.25 -8.53 -19.42
N GLN A 517 -8.83 -9.65 -18.96
CA GLN A 517 -9.97 -10.29 -19.64
C GLN A 517 -11.25 -9.44 -19.62
N LYS A 518 -11.39 -8.56 -18.63
CA LYS A 518 -12.48 -7.59 -18.53
C LYS A 518 -12.26 -6.32 -19.38
N GLY A 519 -11.09 -6.19 -20.00
CA GLY A 519 -10.78 -5.09 -20.89
C GLY A 519 -10.53 -3.75 -20.18
N VAL A 520 -10.20 -3.76 -18.89
CA VAL A 520 -9.86 -2.54 -18.12
C VAL A 520 -8.36 -2.40 -17.85
N LEU A 521 -7.57 -3.42 -18.16
CA LEU A 521 -6.11 -3.42 -18.11
C LEU A 521 -5.57 -3.90 -19.45
N HIS A 522 -4.71 -3.11 -20.07
CA HIS A 522 -4.20 -3.38 -21.42
C HIS A 522 -2.67 -3.38 -21.45
N TRP A 523 -2.08 -4.36 -22.14
CA TRP A 523 -0.67 -4.38 -22.50
C TRP A 523 -0.54 -4.27 -24.01
N THR A 524 -0.15 -3.11 -24.52
CA THR A 524 -0.05 -2.82 -25.96
C THR A 524 1.17 -1.96 -26.22
N ASP A 525 1.92 -2.24 -27.29
CA ASP A 525 3.13 -1.49 -27.68
C ASP A 525 4.17 -1.32 -26.54
N ASN A 526 4.31 -2.36 -25.70
CA ASN A 526 5.13 -2.36 -24.49
C ASN A 526 4.75 -1.28 -23.46
N ARG A 527 3.47 -0.95 -23.39
CA ARG A 527 2.90 -0.03 -22.42
C ARG A 527 1.72 -0.67 -21.71
N LEU A 528 1.70 -0.53 -20.39
CA LEU A 528 0.57 -0.87 -19.55
C LEU A 528 -0.36 0.34 -19.42
N THR A 529 -1.66 0.13 -19.62
CA THR A 529 -2.69 1.14 -19.36
C THR A 529 -3.82 0.54 -18.55
N ILE A 530 -4.37 1.33 -17.64
CA ILE A 530 -5.51 0.96 -16.81
C ILE A 530 -6.63 1.98 -17.07
N GLU A 531 -7.85 1.50 -17.26
CA GLU A 531 -9.06 2.32 -17.32
C GLU A 531 -9.49 2.65 -15.89
N TRP A 532 -8.89 3.68 -15.30
CA TRP A 532 -9.07 4.05 -13.89
C TRP A 532 -10.53 4.31 -13.50
N GLU A 533 -11.32 4.87 -14.41
CA GLU A 533 -12.76 5.10 -14.27
C GLU A 533 -13.58 3.80 -14.18
N ASN A 534 -13.07 2.70 -14.74
CA ASN A 534 -13.79 1.43 -14.89
C ASN A 534 -13.19 0.30 -14.05
N VAL A 535 -11.99 0.45 -13.50
CA VAL A 535 -11.24 -0.67 -12.88
C VAL A 535 -11.88 -1.22 -11.61
N ALA A 536 -12.57 -0.39 -10.82
CA ALA A 536 -13.12 -0.80 -9.53
C ALA A 536 -14.15 -1.94 -9.66
N GLU A 537 -15.06 -1.86 -10.63
CA GLU A 537 -16.15 -2.84 -10.75
C GLU A 537 -15.65 -4.26 -11.08
N PRO A 538 -14.74 -4.48 -12.04
CA PRO A 538 -14.10 -5.78 -12.24
C PRO A 538 -13.38 -6.35 -11.02
N VAL A 539 -12.76 -5.51 -10.18
CA VAL A 539 -12.13 -5.94 -8.92
C VAL A 539 -13.19 -6.47 -7.95
N LEU A 540 -14.29 -5.72 -7.77
CA LEU A 540 -15.42 -6.13 -6.94
C LEU A 540 -16.10 -7.40 -7.48
N GLU A 541 -16.16 -7.56 -8.80
CA GLU A 541 -16.69 -8.75 -9.45
C GLU A 541 -15.88 -10.00 -9.09
N LEU A 542 -14.55 -9.92 -9.13
CA LEU A 542 -13.68 -11.02 -8.70
C LEU A 542 -13.87 -11.32 -7.21
N GLY A 543 -13.95 -10.28 -6.36
CA GLY A 543 -14.25 -10.44 -4.93
C GLY A 543 -15.53 -11.23 -4.69
N ARG A 544 -16.63 -10.86 -5.36
CA ARG A 544 -17.91 -11.57 -5.26
C ARG A 544 -17.85 -13.02 -5.77
N ALA A 545 -17.06 -13.30 -6.82
CA ALA A 545 -16.88 -14.66 -7.31
C ALA A 545 -16.15 -15.56 -6.30
N ILE A 546 -15.15 -15.01 -5.60
CA ILE A 546 -14.45 -15.71 -4.53
C ILE A 546 -15.38 -15.86 -3.31
N GLU A 547 -16.12 -14.83 -2.93
CA GLU A 547 -17.09 -14.93 -1.83
C GLU A 547 -18.19 -15.95 -2.10
N ASP A 548 -18.73 -16.05 -3.31
CA ASP A 548 -19.69 -17.11 -3.69
C ASP A 548 -19.05 -18.51 -3.58
N LEU A 549 -17.77 -18.66 -3.95
CA LEU A 549 -17.04 -19.91 -3.76
C LEU A 549 -16.98 -20.30 -2.27
N TYR A 550 -16.69 -19.34 -1.39
CA TYR A 550 -16.62 -19.53 0.06
C TYR A 550 -17.98 -19.76 0.70
N TRP A 551 -19.02 -19.00 0.33
CA TRP A 551 -20.38 -19.20 0.79
C TRP A 551 -20.88 -20.62 0.46
N ARG A 552 -20.63 -21.10 -0.77
CA ARG A 552 -20.95 -22.48 -1.17
C ARG A 552 -20.14 -23.54 -0.43
N SER A 553 -19.07 -23.19 0.28
CA SER A 553 -18.30 -24.16 1.06
C SER A 553 -19.09 -24.73 2.25
N ILE A 554 -20.13 -24.01 2.71
CA ILE A 554 -20.94 -24.38 3.88
C ILE A 554 -21.64 -25.74 3.69
N ASP A 555 -22.13 -26.03 2.49
CA ASP A 555 -22.83 -27.28 2.15
C ASP A 555 -22.11 -28.12 1.07
N ARG A 556 -20.91 -27.70 0.66
CA ARG A 556 -20.08 -28.42 -0.33
C ARG A 556 -19.02 -29.30 0.34
N PRO A 557 -18.94 -30.60 0.01
CA PRO A 557 -17.88 -31.47 0.52
C PRO A 557 -16.48 -30.95 0.16
N LYS A 558 -15.51 -31.15 1.08
CA LYS A 558 -14.12 -30.64 0.96
C LYS A 558 -13.48 -30.85 -0.42
N VAL A 559 -13.47 -32.08 -0.94
CA VAL A 559 -12.85 -32.37 -2.25
C VAL A 559 -13.58 -31.66 -3.39
N ALA A 560 -14.91 -31.63 -3.36
CA ALA A 560 -15.70 -30.90 -4.36
C ALA A 560 -15.43 -29.38 -4.28
N HIS A 561 -15.21 -28.83 -3.09
CA HIS A 561 -14.83 -27.44 -2.91
C HIS A 561 -13.44 -27.15 -3.47
N TRP A 562 -12.46 -28.01 -3.22
CA TRP A 562 -11.11 -27.84 -3.79
C TRP A 562 -11.11 -27.89 -5.31
N LEU A 563 -11.91 -28.77 -5.91
CA LEU A 563 -12.06 -28.84 -7.37
C LEU A 563 -12.70 -27.57 -7.95
N ALA A 564 -13.73 -27.05 -7.31
CA ALA A 564 -14.38 -25.80 -7.74
C ALA A 564 -13.46 -24.57 -7.56
N ALA A 565 -12.65 -24.54 -6.49
CA ALA A 565 -11.64 -23.51 -6.31
C ALA A 565 -10.58 -23.56 -7.42
N TYR A 566 -10.11 -24.76 -7.77
CA TYR A 566 -9.19 -24.95 -8.88
C TYR A 566 -9.82 -24.55 -10.23
N GLU A 567 -11.10 -24.86 -10.45
CA GLU A 567 -11.84 -24.44 -11.65
C GLU A 567 -11.93 -22.92 -11.77
N LEU A 568 -12.25 -22.20 -10.68
CA LEU A 568 -12.26 -20.74 -10.66
C LEU A 568 -10.91 -20.16 -11.09
N VAL A 569 -9.81 -20.61 -10.46
CA VAL A 569 -8.46 -20.11 -10.77
C VAL A 569 -8.09 -20.44 -12.22
N SER A 570 -8.30 -21.69 -12.64
CA SER A 570 -7.91 -22.16 -13.98
C SER A 570 -8.78 -21.64 -15.12
N SER A 571 -9.98 -21.10 -14.83
CA SER A 571 -10.78 -20.39 -15.83
C SER A 571 -10.15 -19.05 -16.24
N VAL A 572 -9.24 -18.50 -15.42
CA VAL A 572 -8.62 -17.18 -15.62
C VAL A 572 -7.13 -17.31 -15.89
N VAL A 573 -6.42 -18.12 -15.11
CA VAL A 573 -4.96 -18.32 -15.19
C VAL A 573 -4.67 -19.72 -15.73
N THR A 574 -3.92 -19.80 -16.83
CA THR A 574 -3.58 -21.08 -17.46
C THR A 574 -2.74 -21.95 -16.52
N PRO A 575 -3.18 -23.18 -16.18
CA PRO A 575 -2.39 -24.09 -15.36
C PRO A 575 -1.21 -24.69 -16.14
N HIS A 576 -0.25 -25.26 -15.41
CA HIS A 576 0.88 -25.95 -15.98
C HIS A 576 0.42 -27.10 -16.91
N PRO A 577 1.02 -27.28 -18.11
CA PRO A 577 0.57 -28.30 -19.08
C PRO A 577 0.57 -29.74 -18.54
N GLY A 578 1.43 -30.02 -17.55
CA GLY A 578 1.54 -31.32 -16.87
C GLY A 578 0.61 -31.50 -15.66
N SER A 579 -0.28 -30.54 -15.37
CA SER A 579 -1.13 -30.55 -14.18
C SER A 579 -2.06 -31.77 -14.11
N ALA A 580 -1.99 -32.49 -12.99
CA ALA A 580 -2.94 -33.56 -12.67
C ALA A 580 -4.36 -33.01 -12.44
N TRP A 581 -4.47 -31.82 -11.85
CA TRP A 581 -5.74 -31.15 -11.58
C TRP A 581 -6.45 -30.70 -12.86
N ALA A 582 -5.72 -30.07 -13.79
CA ALA A 582 -6.25 -29.67 -15.10
C ALA A 582 -6.72 -30.88 -15.91
N ARG A 583 -5.94 -31.97 -15.92
CA ARG A 583 -6.33 -33.23 -16.58
C ARG A 583 -7.60 -33.82 -15.98
N TYR A 584 -7.74 -33.77 -14.66
CA TYR A 584 -8.96 -34.23 -13.98
C TYR A 584 -10.19 -33.43 -14.39
N LEU A 585 -10.10 -32.09 -14.44
CA LEU A 585 -11.17 -31.23 -14.92
C LEU A 585 -11.50 -31.46 -16.40
N ALA A 586 -10.50 -31.77 -17.22
CA ALA A 586 -10.66 -32.10 -18.64
C ALA A 586 -11.26 -33.50 -18.89
N GLY A 587 -11.57 -34.28 -17.84
CA GLY A 587 -12.31 -35.54 -17.92
C GLY A 587 -11.50 -36.79 -17.60
N ASP A 588 -10.19 -36.70 -17.38
CA ASP A 588 -9.39 -37.82 -16.90
C ASP A 588 -9.59 -38.04 -15.39
N ARG A 589 -10.65 -38.77 -15.05
CA ARG A 589 -11.03 -39.05 -13.65
C ARG A 589 -9.98 -39.85 -12.86
N THR A 590 -8.93 -40.35 -13.53
CA THR A 590 -7.84 -41.09 -12.88
C THR A 590 -6.64 -40.20 -12.54
N ALA A 591 -6.62 -38.94 -12.99
CA ALA A 591 -5.49 -38.04 -12.80
C ALA A 591 -5.31 -37.58 -11.34
N LEU A 592 -6.37 -37.59 -10.52
CA LEU A 592 -6.31 -37.26 -9.09
C LEU A 592 -6.79 -38.43 -8.22
N PRO A 593 -6.16 -38.67 -7.05
CA PRO A 593 -6.56 -39.71 -6.12
C PRO A 593 -7.78 -39.30 -5.27
N ILE A 594 -8.95 -39.11 -5.91
CA ILE A 594 -10.17 -38.58 -5.27
C ILE A 594 -10.77 -39.50 -4.18
N ASP A 595 -10.52 -40.80 -4.26
CA ASP A 595 -10.99 -41.79 -3.27
C ASP A 595 -10.00 -41.96 -2.09
N GLY A 596 -8.87 -41.24 -2.12
CA GLY A 596 -7.82 -41.29 -1.11
C GLY A 596 -7.90 -40.18 -0.04
N PRO A 597 -6.98 -40.17 0.93
CA PRO A 597 -6.91 -39.09 1.91
C PRO A 597 -6.57 -37.74 1.23
N PRO A 598 -7.06 -36.59 1.74
CA PRO A 598 -6.85 -35.27 1.14
C PRO A 598 -5.37 -34.91 0.89
N LYS A 599 -4.44 -35.46 1.68
CA LYS A 599 -3.00 -35.30 1.48
C LYS A 599 -2.57 -35.68 0.05
N GLY A 600 -3.13 -36.75 -0.52
CA GLY A 600 -2.81 -37.16 -1.89
C GLY A 600 -3.17 -36.10 -2.95
N LEU A 601 -4.24 -35.34 -2.71
CA LEU A 601 -4.62 -34.21 -3.56
C LEU A 601 -3.62 -33.05 -3.42
N THR A 602 -3.17 -32.74 -2.20
CA THR A 602 -2.15 -31.71 -1.97
C THR A 602 -0.79 -32.07 -2.56
N ASP A 603 -0.43 -33.35 -2.54
CA ASP A 603 0.83 -33.84 -3.09
C ASP A 603 0.82 -33.87 -4.62
N ALA A 604 -0.37 -33.93 -5.24
CA ALA A 604 -0.53 -33.90 -6.70
C ALA A 604 -0.41 -32.49 -7.31
N VAL A 605 -0.37 -31.42 -6.49
CA VAL A 605 -0.14 -30.05 -6.95
C VAL A 605 1.35 -29.88 -7.26
N LEU A 606 1.67 -29.40 -8.46
CA LEU A 606 3.04 -29.13 -8.86
C LEU A 606 3.64 -27.97 -8.04
N ASP A 607 4.97 -27.91 -8.02
CA ASP A 607 5.66 -26.78 -7.39
C ASP A 607 5.26 -25.46 -8.06
N ASP A 608 5.20 -25.40 -9.39
CA ASP A 608 4.69 -24.25 -10.16
C ASP A 608 3.44 -24.65 -10.95
N GLU A 609 2.33 -24.91 -10.24
CA GLU A 609 1.06 -25.34 -10.83
C GLU A 609 0.46 -24.27 -11.77
N PHE A 610 0.73 -22.99 -11.51
CA PHE A 610 0.28 -21.85 -12.30
C PHE A 610 1.49 -20.97 -12.66
N PRO A 611 2.23 -21.35 -13.72
CA PRO A 611 3.45 -20.66 -14.12
C PRO A 611 3.17 -19.23 -14.61
N LEU A 612 4.21 -18.39 -14.57
CA LEU A 612 4.11 -16.99 -14.96
C LEU A 612 3.64 -16.83 -16.41
N SER A 613 2.74 -15.88 -16.63
CA SER A 613 2.40 -15.41 -17.98
C SER A 613 3.62 -14.77 -18.65
N MET A 614 3.59 -14.64 -19.99
CA MET A 614 4.68 -13.98 -20.74
C MET A 614 4.95 -12.54 -20.26
N PHE A 615 3.91 -11.84 -19.80
CA PHE A 615 4.05 -10.50 -19.20
C PHE A 615 4.85 -10.59 -17.89
N PHE A 616 4.46 -11.47 -16.97
CA PHE A 616 5.14 -11.59 -15.68
C PHE A 616 6.54 -12.19 -15.77
N GLU A 617 6.80 -13.09 -16.73
CA GLU A 617 8.14 -13.56 -17.06
C GLU A 617 9.08 -12.41 -17.43
N ALA A 618 8.61 -11.46 -18.24
CA ALA A 618 9.38 -10.30 -18.65
C ALA A 618 9.51 -9.27 -17.50
N LEU A 619 8.42 -9.03 -16.77
CA LEU A 619 8.41 -8.10 -15.63
C LEU A 619 9.35 -8.59 -14.53
N SER A 620 9.26 -9.86 -14.12
CA SER A 620 10.12 -10.45 -13.07
C SER A 620 11.60 -10.28 -13.41
N LYS A 621 12.02 -10.54 -14.65
CA LYS A 621 13.42 -10.38 -15.09
C LYS A 621 13.92 -8.94 -14.94
N LYS A 622 13.08 -7.95 -15.24
CA LYS A 622 13.44 -6.52 -15.13
C LYS A 622 13.40 -6.01 -13.69
N MET A 623 12.42 -6.47 -12.91
CA MET A 623 12.16 -6.00 -11.55
C MET A 623 13.01 -6.69 -10.49
N LYS A 624 13.60 -7.86 -10.80
CA LYS A 624 14.38 -8.66 -9.84
C LYS A 624 15.42 -7.85 -9.05
N PRO A 625 16.29 -7.02 -9.67
CA PRO A 625 17.26 -6.22 -8.92
C PRO A 625 16.61 -5.25 -7.94
N VAL A 626 15.46 -4.66 -8.30
CA VAL A 626 14.74 -3.73 -7.42
C VAL A 626 14.12 -4.47 -6.25
N ILE A 627 13.47 -5.61 -6.47
CA ILE A 627 12.88 -6.44 -5.41
C ILE A 627 13.96 -6.91 -4.43
N GLU A 628 15.09 -7.43 -4.94
CA GLU A 628 16.22 -7.86 -4.09
C GLU A 628 16.80 -6.70 -3.28
N SER A 629 16.83 -5.48 -3.84
CA SER A 629 17.30 -4.29 -3.12
C SER A 629 16.38 -3.82 -1.99
N THR A 630 15.19 -4.44 -1.82
CA THR A 630 14.26 -4.07 -0.75
C THR A 630 14.45 -4.86 0.54
N ALA A 631 15.33 -5.87 0.57
CA ALA A 631 15.65 -6.56 1.82
C ALA A 631 16.17 -5.56 2.87
N GLY A 632 15.65 -5.63 4.08
CA GLY A 632 16.05 -4.77 5.20
C GLY A 632 15.52 -3.33 5.15
N ILE A 633 14.85 -2.91 4.06
CA ILE A 633 14.38 -1.52 3.91
C ILE A 633 13.41 -1.12 5.04
N THR A 634 13.47 0.13 5.46
CA THR A 634 12.56 0.76 6.43
C THR A 634 12.12 2.12 5.92
N GLY A 635 11.12 2.73 6.57
CA GLY A 635 10.65 4.06 6.22
C GLY A 635 11.69 5.18 6.40
N THR A 636 12.77 4.92 7.16
CA THR A 636 13.83 5.89 7.49
C THR A 636 15.15 5.64 6.77
N MET A 637 15.35 4.46 6.16
CA MET A 637 16.59 4.16 5.45
C MET A 637 16.72 5.02 4.19
N ARG A 638 17.84 5.76 4.13
CA ARG A 638 18.33 6.38 2.90
C ARG A 638 18.39 5.32 1.81
N THR A 639 17.75 5.57 0.68
CA THR A 639 18.21 4.97 -0.58
C THR A 639 19.70 5.26 -0.69
N ALA A 640 20.53 4.21 -0.59
CA ALA A 640 21.96 4.30 -0.86
C ALA A 640 22.21 4.69 -2.32
#